data_AF-A0A4S4DIM7-F1
#
_entry.id   AF-A0A4S4DIM7-F1
#
_cell.length_a   1.000
_cell.length_b   1.000
_cell.length_c   1.000
_cell.angle_alpha   90.00
_cell.angle_beta   90.00
_cell.angle_gamma   90.00
#
_symmetry.space_group_name_H-M   'P 1'
#
loop_
_entity.id
_entity.type
_entity.pdbx_description
1 polymer ?
#
loop_
_entity_poly.entity_id
_entity_poly.type
_entity_poly.pdbx_seq_one_letter_code
_entity_poly.pdbx_strand_id
1 'polypeptide(L)'
;MSEFQLIKALNFLLLLLLLLIDSAYSEIIFEERFDDGWQSRWVLSDWKRIEGKAGTFKHTAGKWAADPDDKGIQTYNDAKHYAISAKIPEFSNKDRTLVFQYSIKFEQDIECGGGYIKLLSGYVNQKKFGGDTPYSLMFGPDICSTQKKKLHAIVSYQGQNYPIKKEIQCETDKLTHFYTFILRPDASYSILVDNRERETGSLYTDWDILPPPKIKDVHAKKPADWDDREYIFDPNDVKPEGYDSIPAEIPDPKAKKPADWDEEDDGIWRAKKVPNPAYKGPWKRKKIKNPNYKGKWKTPWIDNPEFEDDPDLYVLKPIKYVGIEVWQVKAGSVYDNILICDDPDYARAVVEDIWAKNKEIEKDAFEEAEKARRAKEEEDGKKAKENGDKKRDRGRHRRTQIHEHDVTTNKPYQYASWMNYESCLKAANFSFELHLREKIVYLGNGNMGFIRIFRTSLIALDALSRKNRNLTYILNTHHHYDHTGGNMELKEMYGAKVIGSEIDRDRIPGIDMVLKDGDKWMFAGHEVLVIETPGHTRGHISFYFPGSQAIFTGDTLFSLSCGKLFEGTPEQGGVRWICYQYFVKYDNMRLKFAPDWDLLPLNPQFVSFEIYYYQECAPYPLLDLGFSDSKSLSDDESDLGLGGIRLAPCSMLLFIDNAPLDFLREPPMYYNNYLPVFQMFSSLKKIASLPDDTSVYCGHEYTLSNSKFALSIEPGNEALKSYAAHVAHLRNKGLPTIPTTLKKEKLCNPFLRTSSMEIRQSLKIPDTANDAEALGAIRQAKDNF
;
A
#
# COMPACT_ATOMS: atom_id res chain seq x y z
N MET A 1 46.17 -68.18 -15.97
CA MET A 1 46.71 -66.87 -16.38
C MET A 1 47.98 -66.61 -15.59
N SER A 2 49.09 -66.22 -16.25
CA SER A 2 50.32 -65.83 -15.53
C SER A 2 50.08 -64.56 -14.72
N GLU A 3 50.81 -64.35 -13.61
CA GLU A 3 50.77 -63.10 -12.83
C GLU A 3 50.89 -61.85 -13.71
N PHE A 4 51.66 -61.95 -14.78
CA PHE A 4 51.84 -60.89 -15.77
C PHE A 4 50.55 -60.51 -16.52
N GLN A 5 49.64 -61.46 -16.75
CA GLN A 5 48.34 -61.21 -17.36
C GLN A 5 47.35 -60.61 -16.36
N LEU A 6 47.48 -60.97 -15.07
CA LEU A 6 46.64 -60.40 -14.01
C LEU A 6 46.99 -58.93 -13.76
N ILE A 7 48.28 -58.58 -13.74
CA ILE A 7 48.74 -57.19 -13.55
C ILE A 7 48.34 -56.32 -14.74
N LYS A 8 48.42 -56.84 -15.98
CA LYS A 8 47.96 -56.11 -17.17
C LYS A 8 46.44 -55.88 -17.15
N ALA A 9 45.66 -56.87 -16.74
CA ALA A 9 44.22 -56.73 -16.60
C ALA A 9 43.85 -55.73 -15.49
N LEU A 10 44.55 -55.74 -14.35
CA LEU A 10 44.33 -54.80 -13.26
C LEU A 10 44.69 -53.37 -13.67
N ASN A 11 45.81 -53.17 -14.36
CA ASN A 11 46.22 -51.86 -14.85
C ASN A 11 45.29 -51.34 -15.96
N PHE A 12 44.77 -52.22 -16.81
CA PHE A 12 43.78 -51.86 -17.83
C PHE A 12 42.43 -51.50 -17.20
N LEU A 13 42.01 -52.22 -16.15
CA LEU A 13 40.83 -51.90 -15.36
C LEU A 13 40.99 -50.58 -14.60
N LEU A 14 42.19 -50.31 -14.06
CA LEU A 14 42.52 -49.04 -13.40
C LEU A 14 42.53 -47.87 -14.40
N LEU A 15 43.04 -48.09 -15.63
CA LEU A 15 42.99 -47.09 -16.70
C LEU A 15 41.55 -46.82 -17.17
N LEU A 16 40.72 -47.86 -17.26
CA LEU A 16 39.28 -47.73 -17.55
C LEU A 16 38.53 -47.03 -16.42
N LEU A 17 38.88 -47.31 -15.15
CA LEU A 17 38.35 -46.61 -13.99
C LEU A 17 38.77 -45.13 -13.96
N LEU A 18 40.00 -44.81 -14.36
CA LEU A 18 40.48 -43.43 -14.51
C LEU A 18 39.85 -42.71 -15.71
N LEU A 19 39.46 -43.43 -16.77
CA LEU A 19 38.70 -42.90 -17.92
C LEU A 19 37.19 -42.77 -17.62
N LEU A 20 36.68 -43.39 -16.55
CA LEU A 20 35.32 -43.23 -16.04
C LEU A 20 35.21 -42.15 -14.96
N ILE A 21 36.33 -41.55 -14.56
CA ILE A 21 36.32 -40.26 -13.87
C ILE A 21 36.15 -39.21 -14.97
N ASP A 22 34.92 -39.04 -15.45
CA ASP A 22 34.53 -37.71 -15.91
C ASP A 22 34.69 -36.83 -14.68
N SER A 23 35.84 -36.17 -14.58
CA SER A 23 35.98 -34.98 -13.77
C SER A 23 34.95 -34.01 -14.33
N ALA A 24 33.75 -33.99 -13.75
CA ALA A 24 32.83 -32.88 -13.85
C ALA A 24 33.55 -31.69 -13.21
N TYR A 25 34.46 -31.08 -13.98
CA TYR A 25 35.08 -29.83 -13.60
C TYR A 25 33.94 -28.82 -13.57
N SER A 26 33.70 -28.23 -12.40
CA SER A 26 32.88 -27.02 -12.32
C SER A 26 33.48 -25.97 -13.26
N GLU A 27 32.65 -25.46 -14.17
CA GLU A 27 33.02 -24.35 -15.03
C GLU A 27 32.69 -23.03 -14.30
N ILE A 28 33.74 -22.30 -13.92
CA ILE A 28 33.62 -20.92 -13.47
C ILE A 28 33.53 -20.04 -14.72
N ILE A 29 32.32 -19.58 -15.03
CA ILE A 29 32.04 -18.80 -16.24
C ILE A 29 32.47 -17.34 -16.05
N PHE A 30 32.19 -16.79 -14.88
CA PHE A 30 32.56 -15.43 -14.52
C PHE A 30 32.74 -15.31 -13.00
N GLU A 31 33.82 -14.68 -12.58
CA GLU A 31 34.09 -14.36 -11.19
C GLU A 31 34.71 -12.97 -11.10
N GLU A 32 34.14 -12.10 -10.26
CA GLU A 32 34.62 -10.74 -10.03
C GLU A 32 34.67 -10.43 -8.53
N ARG A 33 35.86 -10.04 -8.08
CA ARG A 33 36.19 -9.59 -6.71
C ARG A 33 36.59 -8.12 -6.64
N PHE A 34 36.42 -7.40 -7.77
CA PHE A 34 36.77 -6.00 -7.94
C PHE A 34 38.24 -5.63 -7.64
N ASP A 35 39.15 -6.60 -7.71
CA ASP A 35 40.59 -6.37 -7.64
C ASP A 35 41.08 -5.25 -8.58
N ASP A 36 42.26 -4.71 -8.27
CA ASP A 36 42.90 -3.66 -9.05
C ASP A 36 42.84 -3.93 -10.57
N GLY A 37 42.43 -2.90 -11.32
CA GLY A 37 42.21 -2.98 -12.77
C GLY A 37 40.79 -3.35 -13.19
N TRP A 38 39.83 -3.48 -12.26
CA TRP A 38 38.41 -3.73 -12.56
C TRP A 38 37.80 -2.75 -13.59
N GLN A 39 38.29 -1.51 -13.68
CA GLN A 39 37.80 -0.52 -14.66
C GLN A 39 38.06 -0.93 -16.12
N SER A 40 38.98 -1.88 -16.36
CA SER A 40 39.19 -2.46 -17.69
C SER A 40 38.14 -3.52 -18.06
N ARG A 41 37.54 -4.16 -17.05
CA ARG A 41 36.51 -5.19 -17.19
C ARG A 41 35.09 -4.61 -17.22
N TRP A 42 34.85 -3.54 -16.47
CA TRP A 42 33.55 -2.91 -16.33
C TRP A 42 33.45 -1.58 -17.09
N VAL A 43 32.34 -1.41 -17.80
CA VAL A 43 32.03 -0.21 -18.57
C VAL A 43 30.87 0.54 -17.95
N LEU A 44 31.16 1.75 -17.48
CA LEU A 44 30.14 2.71 -17.01
C LEU A 44 29.32 3.21 -18.21
N SER A 45 28.00 3.16 -18.06
CA SER A 45 27.03 3.62 -19.06
C SER A 45 26.92 5.15 -19.08
N ASP A 46 26.60 5.69 -20.25
CA ASP A 46 26.29 7.10 -20.45
C ASP A 46 24.77 7.37 -20.33
N TRP A 47 23.96 6.33 -20.10
CA TRP A 47 22.52 6.45 -19.89
C TRP A 47 22.23 7.39 -18.71
N LYS A 48 21.26 8.30 -18.90
CA LYS A 48 20.90 9.39 -17.96
C LYS A 48 22.00 10.43 -17.66
N ARG A 49 23.14 10.42 -18.35
CA ARG A 49 24.20 11.42 -18.16
C ARG A 49 23.76 12.84 -18.55
N ILE A 50 23.11 13.00 -19.71
CA ILE A 50 22.64 14.30 -20.21
C ILE A 50 21.58 14.90 -19.27
N GLU A 51 20.74 14.06 -18.66
CA GLU A 51 19.73 14.48 -17.67
C GLU A 51 20.35 14.84 -16.31
N GLY A 52 21.67 14.70 -16.14
CA GLY A 52 22.34 14.88 -14.85
C GLY A 52 21.93 13.85 -13.80
N LYS A 53 21.34 12.72 -14.21
CA LYS A 53 20.78 11.68 -13.33
C LYS A 53 21.62 10.40 -13.25
N ALA A 54 22.73 10.32 -13.99
CA ALA A 54 23.68 9.22 -13.90
C ALA A 54 24.52 9.28 -12.61
N GLY A 55 24.66 8.15 -11.93
CA GLY A 55 25.48 7.97 -10.72
C GLY A 55 26.88 7.47 -11.06
N THR A 56 27.80 7.57 -10.10
CA THR A 56 29.17 7.08 -10.22
C THR A 56 29.50 6.05 -9.14
N PHE A 57 30.43 5.15 -9.44
CA PHE A 57 30.87 4.12 -8.50
C PHE A 57 32.23 4.48 -7.90
N LYS A 58 32.42 4.12 -6.63
CA LYS A 58 33.70 4.22 -5.92
C LYS A 58 34.22 2.83 -5.59
N HIS A 59 35.51 2.58 -5.77
CA HIS A 59 36.17 1.34 -5.35
C HIS A 59 36.54 1.44 -3.86
N THR A 60 35.92 0.62 -2.99
CA THR A 60 36.03 0.76 -1.52
C THR A 60 35.51 -0.47 -0.78
N ALA A 61 36.12 -0.81 0.35
CA ALA A 61 35.65 -1.87 1.27
C ALA A 61 34.45 -1.42 2.14
N GLY A 62 34.28 -0.11 2.26
CA GLY A 62 33.24 0.51 3.09
C GLY A 62 33.83 1.16 4.35
N LYS A 63 32.96 1.56 5.28
CA LYS A 63 33.31 2.22 6.54
C LYS A 63 33.66 1.25 7.66
N TRP A 64 33.09 0.05 7.65
CA TRP A 64 33.28 -0.99 8.68
C TRP A 64 33.56 -2.36 8.06
N ALA A 65 34.48 -2.42 7.10
CA ALA A 65 34.85 -3.68 6.48
C ALA A 65 35.62 -4.60 7.45
N ALA A 66 35.42 -5.90 7.34
CA ALA A 66 36.23 -6.89 8.04
C ALA A 66 37.70 -6.87 7.56
N ASP A 67 37.89 -6.76 6.24
CA ASP A 67 39.18 -6.61 5.59
C ASP A 67 39.18 -5.31 4.75
N PRO A 68 40.06 -4.33 5.04
CA PRO A 68 40.19 -3.11 4.26
C PRO A 68 40.66 -3.30 2.81
N ASP A 69 41.29 -4.43 2.50
CA ASP A 69 41.77 -4.78 1.16
C ASP A 69 40.71 -5.48 0.30
N ASP A 70 39.69 -6.07 0.94
CA ASP A 70 38.50 -6.65 0.29
C ASP A 70 37.54 -5.52 -0.16
N LYS A 71 37.70 -5.08 -1.40
CA LYS A 71 37.04 -3.88 -1.94
C LYS A 71 36.05 -4.25 -3.04
N GLY A 72 34.80 -3.83 -2.85
CA GLY A 72 33.79 -3.83 -3.90
C GLY A 72 33.64 -2.48 -4.61
N ILE A 73 32.60 -2.39 -5.43
CA ILE A 73 32.14 -1.11 -6.01
C ILE A 73 30.93 -0.57 -5.26
N GLN A 74 31.06 0.65 -4.74
CA GLN A 74 30.04 1.34 -3.98
C GLN A 74 29.33 2.41 -4.82
N THR A 75 28.00 2.47 -4.74
CA THR A 75 27.25 3.60 -5.29
C THR A 75 27.58 4.88 -4.52
N TYR A 76 27.91 5.99 -5.20
CA TYR A 76 28.49 7.16 -4.53
C TYR A 76 27.57 8.39 -4.39
N ASN A 77 26.78 8.74 -5.41
CA ASN A 77 25.99 9.98 -5.43
C ASN A 77 24.49 9.75 -5.17
N ASP A 78 23.91 10.45 -4.20
CA ASP A 78 22.49 10.34 -3.88
C ASP A 78 21.55 10.72 -5.05
N ALA A 79 20.38 10.10 -5.07
CA ALA A 79 19.29 10.31 -6.03
C ALA A 79 19.75 10.19 -7.50
N LYS A 80 20.41 9.07 -7.83
CA LYS A 80 20.91 8.76 -9.18
C LYS A 80 20.53 7.37 -9.66
N HIS A 81 20.55 7.22 -10.99
CA HIS A 81 20.56 5.93 -11.67
C HIS A 81 21.99 5.47 -11.88
N TYR A 82 22.29 4.27 -11.41
CA TYR A 82 23.58 3.60 -11.53
C TYR A 82 23.47 2.56 -12.63
N ALA A 83 24.35 2.62 -13.63
CA ALA A 83 24.34 1.68 -14.74
C ALA A 83 25.78 1.34 -15.15
N ILE A 84 26.21 0.11 -14.85
CA ILE A 84 27.53 -0.40 -15.21
C ILE A 84 27.42 -1.85 -15.65
N SER A 85 28.23 -2.28 -16.61
CA SER A 85 28.17 -3.65 -17.14
C SER A 85 29.55 -4.18 -17.49
N ALA A 86 29.72 -5.50 -17.38
CA ALA A 86 30.90 -6.22 -17.82
C ALA A 86 30.51 -7.27 -18.87
N LYS A 87 31.39 -7.46 -19.85
CA LYS A 87 31.26 -8.51 -20.86
C LYS A 87 31.86 -9.80 -20.31
N ILE A 88 31.15 -10.90 -20.47
CA ILE A 88 31.58 -12.23 -20.01
C ILE A 88 31.71 -13.18 -21.21
N PRO A 89 32.39 -14.34 -21.05
CA PRO A 89 32.29 -15.42 -22.03
C PRO A 89 30.83 -15.78 -22.28
N GLU A 90 30.42 -15.81 -23.54
CA GLU A 90 29.04 -16.12 -23.89
C GLU A 90 28.75 -17.58 -23.53
N PHE A 91 27.71 -17.81 -22.73
CA PHE A 91 27.35 -19.16 -22.30
C PHE A 91 25.83 -19.38 -22.30
N SER A 92 25.43 -20.65 -22.35
CA SER A 92 24.05 -21.09 -22.18
C SER A 92 24.00 -22.10 -21.05
N ASN A 93 22.94 -22.04 -20.25
CA ASN A 93 22.69 -23.02 -19.19
C ASN A 93 21.97 -24.28 -19.71
N LYS A 94 21.89 -24.50 -21.02
CA LYS A 94 21.33 -25.74 -21.57
C LYS A 94 22.13 -26.95 -21.08
N ASP A 95 21.41 -27.96 -20.61
CA ASP A 95 21.91 -29.24 -20.07
C ASP A 95 22.82 -29.09 -18.82
N ARG A 96 22.81 -27.93 -18.16
CA ARG A 96 23.62 -27.66 -16.97
C ARG A 96 22.89 -26.78 -15.96
N THR A 97 23.33 -26.83 -14.70
CA THR A 97 22.82 -25.91 -13.68
C THR A 97 23.38 -24.51 -13.93
N LEU A 98 22.57 -23.47 -13.72
CA LEU A 98 23.02 -22.09 -13.60
C LEU A 98 23.07 -21.73 -12.12
N VAL A 99 24.24 -21.30 -11.65
CA VAL A 99 24.40 -20.68 -10.33
C VAL A 99 24.81 -19.24 -10.52
N PHE A 100 23.99 -18.32 -10.03
CA PHE A 100 24.28 -16.89 -10.01
C PHE A 100 24.31 -16.39 -8.57
N GLN A 101 25.48 -15.93 -8.13
CA GLN A 101 25.74 -15.51 -6.76
C GLN A 101 26.42 -14.16 -6.73
N TYR A 102 26.09 -13.32 -5.76
CA TYR A 102 26.89 -12.13 -5.44
C TYR A 102 26.63 -11.68 -4.01
N SER A 103 27.52 -10.83 -3.51
CA SER A 103 27.34 -10.17 -2.22
C SER A 103 26.98 -8.70 -2.39
N ILE A 104 26.15 -8.20 -1.49
CA ILE A 104 25.82 -6.79 -1.40
C ILE A 104 25.72 -6.35 0.06
N LYS A 105 26.24 -5.16 0.34
CA LYS A 105 26.09 -4.47 1.61
C LYS A 105 25.36 -3.15 1.41
N PHE A 106 24.23 -2.98 2.08
CA PHE A 106 23.56 -1.69 2.18
C PHE A 106 24.14 -0.91 3.37
N GLU A 107 25.33 -0.36 3.19
CA GLU A 107 26.06 0.35 4.25
C GLU A 107 25.32 1.60 4.76
N GLN A 108 24.60 2.25 3.86
CA GLN A 108 23.75 3.39 4.12
C GLN A 108 22.37 2.99 4.64
N ASP A 109 21.66 3.91 5.29
CA ASP A 109 20.22 3.77 5.56
C ASP A 109 19.45 3.82 4.24
N ILE A 110 19.38 2.70 3.54
CA ILE A 110 18.69 2.64 2.25
C ILE A 110 17.18 2.76 2.48
N GLU A 111 16.62 3.90 2.10
CA GLU A 111 15.18 4.14 2.15
C GLU A 111 14.48 3.64 0.90
N CYS A 112 15.05 3.96 -0.27
CA CYS A 112 14.59 3.48 -1.55
C CYS A 112 15.73 3.32 -2.56
N GLY A 113 15.97 2.08 -2.98
CA GLY A 113 16.86 1.73 -4.07
C GLY A 113 16.99 0.22 -4.31
N GLY A 114 17.38 -0.10 -5.54
CA GLY A 114 17.65 -1.47 -5.98
C GLY A 114 19.05 -1.93 -5.57
N GLY A 115 19.19 -3.23 -5.33
CA GLY A 115 20.43 -3.95 -5.06
C GLY A 115 20.66 -5.14 -6.00
N TYR A 116 19.85 -5.25 -7.07
CA TYR A 116 19.82 -6.39 -7.97
C TYR A 116 20.78 -6.27 -9.16
N ILE A 117 21.09 -7.42 -9.76
CA ILE A 117 21.93 -7.53 -10.96
C ILE A 117 21.12 -8.17 -12.08
N LYS A 118 21.42 -7.77 -13.32
CA LYS A 118 20.85 -8.32 -14.55
C LYS A 118 21.89 -9.14 -15.31
N LEU A 119 21.52 -10.35 -15.73
CA LEU A 119 22.24 -11.15 -16.71
C LEU A 119 21.65 -10.87 -18.10
N LEU A 120 22.48 -10.38 -19.01
CA LEU A 120 22.04 -9.83 -20.30
C LEU A 120 22.40 -10.78 -21.44
N SER A 121 21.48 -10.94 -22.38
CA SER A 121 21.65 -11.77 -23.58
C SER A 121 21.81 -10.94 -24.85
N GLY A 122 22.43 -11.54 -25.87
CA GLY A 122 22.60 -10.89 -27.17
C GLY A 122 23.60 -9.75 -27.13
N TYR A 123 23.60 -8.89 -28.15
CA TYR A 123 24.49 -7.72 -28.20
C TYR A 123 23.95 -6.58 -27.34
N VAL A 124 24.76 -6.11 -26.39
CA VAL A 124 24.47 -4.94 -25.56
C VAL A 124 25.49 -3.85 -25.85
N ASN A 125 25.02 -2.66 -26.22
CA ASN A 125 25.86 -1.48 -26.19
C ASN A 125 26.02 -1.01 -24.74
N GLN A 126 27.11 -1.43 -24.09
CA GLN A 126 27.39 -1.15 -22.67
C GLN A 126 27.37 0.36 -22.34
N LYS A 127 27.69 1.24 -23.30
CA LYS A 127 27.62 2.69 -23.11
C LYS A 127 26.20 3.25 -23.12
N LYS A 128 25.23 2.49 -23.60
CA LYS A 128 23.81 2.84 -23.59
C LYS A 128 22.99 1.94 -22.66
N PHE A 129 23.65 1.08 -21.88
CA PHE A 129 23.01 0.16 -20.94
C PHE A 129 22.16 0.94 -19.93
N GLY A 130 20.92 0.51 -19.71
CA GLY A 130 19.95 1.19 -18.86
C GLY A 130 18.69 0.35 -18.63
N GLY A 131 17.65 0.96 -18.05
CA GLY A 131 16.43 0.28 -17.59
C GLY A 131 15.76 -0.62 -18.62
N ASP A 132 15.65 -0.17 -19.88
CA ASP A 132 14.95 -0.87 -20.96
C ASP A 132 15.83 -1.90 -21.70
N THR A 133 17.08 -2.12 -21.25
CA THR A 133 17.95 -3.10 -21.91
C THR A 133 17.42 -4.52 -21.65
N PRO A 134 17.19 -5.34 -22.70
CA PRO A 134 16.73 -6.70 -22.52
C PRO A 134 17.70 -7.53 -21.69
N TYR A 135 17.15 -8.33 -20.78
CA TYR A 135 17.89 -9.26 -19.93
C TYR A 135 17.31 -10.67 -20.05
N SER A 136 18.01 -11.64 -19.50
CA SER A 136 17.56 -13.04 -19.36
C SER A 136 17.14 -13.37 -17.93
N LEU A 137 17.85 -12.78 -16.96
CA LEU A 137 17.57 -12.91 -15.54
C LEU A 137 17.82 -11.56 -14.86
N MET A 138 16.92 -11.15 -13.97
CA MET A 138 17.16 -10.08 -13.00
C MET A 138 16.94 -10.65 -11.60
N PHE A 139 17.97 -10.62 -10.77
CA PHE A 139 17.95 -11.24 -9.45
C PHE A 139 18.61 -10.35 -8.40
N GLY A 140 17.99 -10.23 -7.23
CA GLY A 140 18.55 -9.51 -6.09
C GLY A 140 17.57 -8.62 -5.31
N PRO A 141 18.02 -8.03 -4.19
CA PRO A 141 17.16 -7.25 -3.31
C PRO A 141 16.74 -5.92 -3.94
N ASP A 142 15.54 -5.48 -3.62
CA ASP A 142 14.99 -4.16 -3.95
C ASP A 142 14.24 -3.63 -2.73
N ILE A 143 14.76 -2.55 -2.17
CA ILE A 143 14.29 -1.95 -0.93
C ILE A 143 13.74 -0.58 -1.27
N CYS A 144 12.42 -0.38 -1.21
CA CYS A 144 11.79 0.91 -1.37
C CYS A 144 10.64 1.09 -0.38
N SER A 145 10.93 1.83 0.70
CA SER A 145 10.11 1.98 1.91
C SER A 145 9.94 0.68 2.71
N THR A 146 9.24 0.74 3.83
CA THR A 146 8.99 -0.41 4.71
C THR A 146 8.16 -1.54 4.07
N GLN A 147 7.60 -1.34 2.88
CA GLN A 147 6.65 -2.27 2.26
C GLN A 147 7.15 -2.94 0.98
N LYS A 148 8.19 -2.41 0.34
CA LYS A 148 8.83 -3.07 -0.80
C LYS A 148 10.21 -3.46 -0.37
N LYS A 149 10.31 -4.58 0.35
CA LYS A 149 11.56 -5.25 0.69
C LYS A 149 11.52 -6.60 0.01
N LYS A 150 11.75 -6.61 -1.30
CA LYS A 150 11.52 -7.79 -2.13
C LYS A 150 12.85 -8.27 -2.69
N LEU A 151 13.08 -9.57 -2.64
CA LEU A 151 14.13 -10.24 -3.40
C LEU A 151 13.54 -10.61 -4.76
N HIS A 152 13.91 -9.85 -5.79
CA HIS A 152 13.47 -10.11 -7.16
C HIS A 152 14.11 -11.39 -7.69
N ALA A 153 13.32 -12.19 -8.39
CA ALA A 153 13.76 -13.23 -9.30
C ALA A 153 12.86 -13.16 -10.54
N ILE A 154 13.36 -12.48 -11.59
CA ILE A 154 12.61 -12.19 -12.81
C ILE A 154 13.30 -12.92 -13.96
N VAL A 155 12.57 -13.85 -14.58
CA VAL A 155 13.04 -14.66 -15.71
C VAL A 155 12.42 -14.10 -16.98
N SER A 156 13.24 -13.91 -18.02
CA SER A 156 12.76 -13.41 -19.30
C SER A 156 12.51 -14.56 -20.27
N TYR A 157 11.27 -14.71 -20.71
CA TYR A 157 10.85 -15.76 -21.64
C TYR A 157 10.12 -15.13 -22.84
N GLN A 158 10.52 -15.53 -24.05
CA GLN A 158 9.97 -15.00 -25.32
C GLN A 158 9.88 -13.46 -25.41
N GLY A 159 10.81 -12.74 -24.78
CA GLY A 159 10.87 -11.27 -24.80
C GLY A 159 9.98 -10.57 -23.78
N GLN A 160 9.32 -11.32 -22.89
CA GLN A 160 8.57 -10.81 -21.76
C GLN A 160 9.28 -11.13 -20.45
N ASN A 161 9.09 -10.31 -19.43
CA ASN A 161 9.73 -10.47 -18.12
C ASN A 161 8.70 -10.98 -17.11
N TYR A 162 8.92 -12.18 -16.58
CA TYR A 162 8.04 -12.82 -15.61
C TYR A 162 8.66 -12.73 -14.23
N PRO A 163 8.09 -11.96 -13.29
CA PRO A 163 8.52 -11.99 -11.90
C PRO A 163 8.01 -13.25 -11.21
N ILE A 164 8.77 -13.75 -10.23
CA ILE A 164 8.31 -14.81 -9.34
C ILE A 164 7.00 -14.39 -8.63
N LYS A 165 6.05 -15.30 -8.52
CA LYS A 165 4.76 -15.09 -7.83
C LYS A 165 4.91 -14.94 -6.32
N LYS A 166 5.89 -15.64 -5.76
CA LYS A 166 6.15 -15.70 -4.32
C LYS A 166 6.77 -14.39 -3.85
N GLU A 167 6.31 -13.89 -2.70
CA GLU A 167 6.90 -12.70 -2.08
C GLU A 167 8.06 -13.11 -1.16
N ILE A 168 9.30 -12.90 -1.62
CA ILE A 168 10.51 -13.23 -0.88
C ILE A 168 11.08 -11.95 -0.26
N GLN A 169 11.34 -11.97 1.05
CA GLN A 169 11.92 -10.82 1.76
C GLN A 169 13.45 -10.78 1.60
N CYS A 170 14.00 -9.58 1.49
CA CYS A 170 15.44 -9.35 1.51
C CYS A 170 15.93 -8.89 2.89
N GLU A 171 17.22 -9.08 3.15
CA GLU A 171 17.87 -8.60 4.36
C GLU A 171 17.97 -7.07 4.33
N THR A 172 17.77 -6.42 5.47
CA THR A 172 17.71 -4.94 5.57
C THR A 172 18.58 -4.35 6.66
N ASP A 173 19.51 -5.14 7.21
CA ASP A 173 20.54 -4.58 8.06
C ASP A 173 21.66 -3.94 7.21
N LYS A 174 22.74 -3.51 7.86
CA LYS A 174 23.86 -2.78 7.23
C LYS A 174 25.11 -3.63 7.00
N LEU A 175 24.95 -4.95 7.07
CA LEU A 175 26.01 -5.93 6.90
C LEU A 175 26.00 -6.48 5.47
N THR A 176 27.05 -7.22 5.14
CA THR A 176 27.19 -7.89 3.85
C THR A 176 26.37 -9.18 3.84
N HIS A 177 25.54 -9.34 2.81
CA HIS A 177 24.77 -10.56 2.58
C HIS A 177 25.03 -11.14 1.19
N PHE A 178 25.08 -12.46 1.12
CA PHE A 178 25.20 -13.21 -0.14
C PHE A 178 23.83 -13.63 -0.64
N TYR A 179 23.53 -13.32 -1.90
CA TYR A 179 22.31 -13.74 -2.59
C TYR A 179 22.69 -14.73 -3.69
N THR A 180 22.07 -15.91 -3.68
CA THR A 180 22.37 -16.99 -4.63
C THR A 180 21.08 -17.49 -5.28
N PHE A 181 21.07 -17.53 -6.61
CA PHE A 181 20.01 -18.11 -7.43
C PHE A 181 20.56 -19.34 -8.17
N ILE A 182 19.91 -20.48 -8.01
CA ILE A 182 20.26 -21.75 -8.64
C ILE A 182 19.10 -22.17 -9.52
N LEU A 183 19.35 -22.45 -10.80
CA LEU A 183 18.37 -22.96 -11.77
C LEU A 183 18.89 -24.24 -12.40
N ARG A 184 18.15 -25.34 -12.26
CA ARG A 184 18.57 -26.68 -12.68
C ARG A 184 17.90 -27.11 -13.99
N PRO A 185 18.44 -28.12 -14.70
CA PRO A 185 17.88 -28.63 -15.96
C PRO A 185 16.45 -29.20 -15.88
N ASP A 186 15.96 -29.54 -14.70
CA ASP A 186 14.57 -29.98 -14.47
C ASP A 186 13.60 -28.81 -14.25
N ALA A 187 14.03 -27.58 -14.56
CA ALA A 187 13.31 -26.34 -14.28
C ALA A 187 12.98 -26.10 -12.80
N SER A 188 13.69 -26.78 -11.88
CA SER A 188 13.68 -26.45 -10.47
C SER A 188 14.64 -25.31 -10.15
N TYR A 189 14.31 -24.52 -9.14
CA TYR A 189 15.17 -23.45 -8.65
C TYR A 189 15.34 -23.49 -7.13
N SER A 190 16.42 -22.89 -6.65
CA SER A 190 16.63 -22.58 -5.24
C SER A 190 17.15 -21.14 -5.11
N ILE A 191 16.66 -20.42 -4.10
CA ILE A 191 17.12 -19.09 -3.70
C ILE A 191 17.71 -19.21 -2.31
N LEU A 192 18.99 -18.89 -2.16
CA LEU A 192 19.69 -18.90 -0.90
C LEU A 192 20.11 -17.47 -0.53
N VAL A 193 20.03 -17.17 0.77
CA VAL A 193 20.60 -15.96 1.36
C VAL A 193 21.54 -16.40 2.47
N ASP A 194 22.80 -16.01 2.38
CA ASP A 194 23.86 -16.41 3.32
C ASP A 194 23.96 -17.95 3.49
N ASN A 195 23.96 -18.68 2.36
CA ASN A 195 23.89 -20.15 2.30
C ASN A 195 22.66 -20.79 2.95
N ARG A 196 21.65 -20.02 3.38
CA ARG A 196 20.38 -20.54 3.90
C ARG A 196 19.34 -20.52 2.79
N GLU A 197 18.74 -21.68 2.51
CA GLU A 197 17.64 -21.76 1.55
C GLU A 197 16.45 -20.94 2.06
N ARG A 198 16.05 -19.94 1.26
CA ARG A 198 14.90 -19.09 1.51
C ARG A 198 13.69 -19.55 0.73
N GLU A 199 13.90 -20.04 -0.48
CA GLU A 199 12.83 -20.48 -1.36
C GLU A 199 13.31 -21.56 -2.32
N THR A 200 12.41 -22.48 -2.66
CA THR A 200 12.62 -23.49 -3.71
C THR A 200 11.30 -23.80 -4.41
N GLY A 201 11.38 -24.25 -5.66
CA GLY A 201 10.20 -24.62 -6.42
C GLY A 201 10.54 -24.89 -7.87
N SER A 202 9.58 -24.64 -8.76
CA SER A 202 9.72 -24.85 -10.20
C SER A 202 9.22 -23.66 -11.01
N LEU A 203 9.86 -23.41 -12.16
CA LEU A 203 9.43 -22.38 -13.12
C LEU A 203 8.00 -22.63 -13.63
N TYR A 204 7.53 -23.89 -13.65
CA TYR A 204 6.17 -24.26 -14.04
C TYR A 204 5.09 -23.76 -13.08
N THR A 205 5.40 -23.62 -11.79
CA THR A 205 4.41 -23.26 -10.76
C THR A 205 4.55 -21.82 -10.29
N ASP A 206 5.80 -21.37 -10.14
CA ASP A 206 6.13 -20.16 -9.39
C ASP A 206 6.27 -18.92 -10.29
N TRP A 207 6.22 -19.10 -11.61
CA TRP A 207 6.10 -18.03 -12.60
C TRP A 207 4.86 -18.25 -13.48
N ASP A 208 4.30 -17.17 -14.04
CA ASP A 208 3.21 -17.22 -15.02
C ASP A 208 3.74 -17.30 -16.45
N ILE A 209 4.69 -18.21 -16.72
CA ILE A 209 5.30 -18.34 -18.06
C ILE A 209 4.41 -19.18 -18.99
N LEU A 210 4.02 -20.36 -18.54
CA LEU A 210 3.13 -21.26 -19.27
C LEU A 210 1.72 -21.22 -18.65
N PRO A 211 0.66 -21.35 -19.46
CA PRO A 211 -0.70 -21.46 -18.93
C PRO A 211 -0.85 -22.74 -18.08
N PRO A 212 -1.86 -22.85 -17.20
CA PRO A 212 -2.01 -24.02 -16.35
C PRO A 212 -2.36 -25.27 -17.19
N PRO A 213 -1.88 -26.47 -16.82
CA PRO A 213 -2.13 -27.69 -17.59
C PRO A 213 -3.60 -28.13 -17.57
N LYS A 214 -4.37 -27.70 -16.55
CA LYS A 214 -5.79 -28.03 -16.42
C LYS A 214 -6.63 -26.78 -16.15
N ILE A 215 -7.80 -26.72 -16.77
CA ILE A 215 -8.81 -25.67 -16.58
C ILE A 215 -10.16 -26.29 -16.22
N LYS A 216 -11.05 -25.51 -15.60
CA LYS A 216 -12.43 -25.97 -15.33
C LYS A 216 -13.22 -25.98 -16.63
N ASP A 217 -13.98 -27.05 -16.86
CA ASP A 217 -14.87 -27.15 -18.02
C ASP A 217 -16.03 -26.16 -17.89
N VAL A 218 -15.97 -25.07 -18.64
CA VAL A 218 -17.00 -24.03 -18.68
C VAL A 218 -18.31 -24.51 -19.33
N HIS A 219 -18.28 -25.61 -20.08
CA HIS A 219 -19.44 -26.21 -20.73
C HIS A 219 -20.09 -27.32 -19.91
N ALA A 220 -19.44 -27.77 -18.83
CA ALA A 220 -20.00 -28.78 -17.95
C ALA A 220 -21.27 -28.26 -17.26
N LYS A 221 -22.36 -29.00 -17.43
CA LYS A 221 -23.64 -28.74 -16.77
C LYS A 221 -23.86 -29.75 -15.66
N LYS A 222 -24.47 -29.30 -14.56
CA LYS A 222 -24.95 -30.19 -13.50
C LYS A 222 -25.93 -31.19 -14.10
N PRO A 223 -25.70 -32.52 -13.97
CA PRO A 223 -26.64 -33.51 -14.45
C PRO A 223 -28.01 -33.34 -13.79
N ALA A 224 -29.09 -33.54 -14.54
CA ALA A 224 -30.45 -33.36 -14.04
C ALA A 224 -30.80 -34.34 -12.91
N ASP A 225 -30.16 -35.51 -12.89
CA ASP A 225 -30.28 -36.56 -11.88
C ASP A 225 -29.31 -36.38 -10.69
N TRP A 226 -28.62 -35.23 -10.60
CA TRP A 226 -27.70 -34.93 -9.51
C TRP A 226 -28.40 -34.22 -8.36
N ASP A 227 -28.77 -34.97 -7.33
CA ASP A 227 -29.34 -34.39 -6.11
C ASP A 227 -28.24 -33.98 -5.13
N ASP A 228 -28.10 -32.67 -4.91
CA ASP A 228 -27.15 -32.06 -3.97
C ASP A 228 -27.83 -31.65 -2.65
N ARG A 229 -29.09 -32.03 -2.44
CA ARG A 229 -29.79 -31.84 -1.17
C ARG A 229 -29.45 -33.01 -0.24
N GLU A 230 -28.67 -32.74 0.80
CA GLU A 230 -28.30 -33.74 1.80
C GLU A 230 -29.52 -34.25 2.61
N TYR A 231 -30.53 -33.37 2.81
CA TYR A 231 -31.76 -33.70 3.52
C TYR A 231 -32.99 -33.36 2.67
N ILE A 232 -33.96 -34.26 2.67
CA ILE A 232 -35.30 -34.07 2.09
C ILE A 232 -36.36 -34.19 3.17
N PHE A 233 -37.56 -33.67 2.92
CA PHE A 233 -38.69 -33.91 3.81
C PHE A 233 -39.16 -35.36 3.68
N ASP A 234 -39.45 -36.01 4.80
CA ASP A 234 -39.92 -37.38 4.84
C ASP A 234 -41.25 -37.50 4.07
N PRO A 235 -41.28 -38.22 2.93
CA PRO A 235 -42.49 -38.35 2.12
C PRO A 235 -43.65 -38.96 2.92
N ASN A 236 -43.36 -39.77 3.94
CA ASN A 236 -44.36 -40.50 4.73
C ASN A 236 -44.80 -39.75 6.00
N ASP A 237 -44.12 -38.66 6.37
CA ASP A 237 -44.52 -37.83 7.51
C ASP A 237 -45.60 -36.85 7.06
N VAL A 238 -46.85 -37.24 7.23
CA VAL A 238 -48.04 -36.44 6.92
C VAL A 238 -48.58 -35.76 8.18
N LYS A 239 -49.09 -34.54 8.04
CA LYS A 239 -49.70 -33.80 9.14
C LYS A 239 -50.93 -34.55 9.64
N PRO A 240 -51.03 -34.88 10.95
CA PRO A 240 -52.22 -35.52 11.49
C PRO A 240 -53.47 -34.65 11.35
N GLU A 241 -54.61 -35.27 11.08
CA GLU A 241 -55.90 -34.60 11.02
C GLU A 241 -56.25 -33.96 12.38
N GLY A 242 -56.78 -32.73 12.36
CA GLY A 242 -57.14 -31.98 13.56
C GLY A 242 -55.97 -31.34 14.33
N TYR A 243 -54.71 -31.51 13.89
CA TYR A 243 -53.53 -30.94 14.58
C TYR A 243 -53.58 -29.41 14.69
N ASP A 244 -54.06 -28.72 13.64
CA ASP A 244 -54.17 -27.25 13.64
C ASP A 244 -55.38 -26.73 14.44
N SER A 245 -56.32 -27.62 14.76
CA SER A 245 -57.54 -27.29 15.52
C SER A 245 -57.31 -27.32 17.02
N ILE A 246 -56.14 -27.75 17.50
CA ILE A 246 -55.78 -27.74 18.91
C ILE A 246 -55.41 -26.30 19.32
N PRO A 247 -56.18 -25.64 20.20
CA PRO A 247 -55.89 -24.27 20.61
C PRO A 247 -54.65 -24.23 21.50
N ALA A 248 -53.86 -23.15 21.39
CA ALA A 248 -52.66 -22.95 22.20
C ALA A 248 -52.95 -22.78 23.70
N GLU A 249 -54.14 -22.26 24.03
CA GLU A 249 -54.59 -22.05 25.39
C GLU A 249 -55.99 -22.62 25.59
N ILE A 250 -56.23 -23.20 26.77
CA ILE A 250 -57.53 -23.71 27.21
C ILE A 250 -57.92 -23.03 28.53
N PRO A 251 -59.21 -22.91 28.87
CA PRO A 251 -59.61 -22.42 30.20
C PRO A 251 -59.00 -23.28 31.30
N ASP A 252 -58.49 -22.66 32.37
CA ASP A 252 -57.87 -23.33 33.50
C ASP A 252 -58.87 -24.29 34.16
N PRO A 253 -58.65 -25.61 34.10
CA PRO A 253 -59.56 -26.59 34.69
C PRO A 253 -59.68 -26.46 36.21
N LYS A 254 -58.74 -25.76 36.86
CA LYS A 254 -58.71 -25.54 38.31
C LYS A 254 -59.32 -24.20 38.72
N ALA A 255 -59.61 -23.30 37.77
CA ALA A 255 -60.22 -22.03 38.08
C ALA A 255 -61.67 -22.25 38.54
N LYS A 256 -62.01 -21.70 39.72
CA LYS A 256 -63.36 -21.66 40.25
C LYS A 256 -63.80 -20.20 40.30
N LYS A 257 -65.08 -19.95 40.00
CA LYS A 257 -65.70 -18.64 40.17
C LYS A 257 -65.61 -18.24 41.65
N PRO A 258 -65.05 -17.06 41.99
CA PRO A 258 -65.04 -16.56 43.36
C PRO A 258 -66.47 -16.43 43.91
N ALA A 259 -66.64 -16.66 45.21
CA ALA A 259 -67.96 -16.63 45.84
C ALA A 259 -68.54 -15.22 45.97
N ASP A 260 -67.67 -14.21 45.92
CA ASP A 260 -67.94 -12.78 45.99
C ASP A 260 -68.06 -12.10 44.61
N TRP A 261 -68.10 -12.87 43.51
CA TRP A 261 -68.18 -12.35 42.14
C TRP A 261 -69.60 -11.95 41.76
N ASP A 262 -69.81 -10.66 41.47
CA ASP A 262 -71.08 -10.10 41.03
C ASP A 262 -71.10 -9.93 39.50
N GLU A 263 -72.08 -10.50 38.80
CA GLU A 263 -72.10 -10.42 37.33
C GLU A 263 -72.63 -9.07 36.80
N GLU A 264 -73.37 -8.31 37.61
CA GLU A 264 -73.82 -6.95 37.23
C GLU A 264 -72.68 -5.92 37.38
N ASP A 265 -71.87 -6.05 38.44
CA ASP A 265 -70.75 -5.14 38.71
C ASP A 265 -69.41 -5.59 38.09
N ASP A 266 -69.08 -6.90 38.09
CA ASP A 266 -67.79 -7.45 37.61
C ASP A 266 -67.84 -8.10 36.21
N GLY A 267 -69.05 -8.29 35.66
CA GLY A 267 -69.30 -8.91 34.35
C GLY A 267 -69.26 -10.45 34.34
N ILE A 268 -69.47 -11.06 33.16
CA ILE A 268 -69.50 -12.55 33.01
C ILE A 268 -68.14 -13.14 33.37
N TRP A 269 -68.11 -13.94 34.43
CA TRP A 269 -66.90 -14.62 34.86
C TRP A 269 -66.37 -15.56 33.77
N ARG A 270 -65.07 -15.43 33.44
CA ARG A 270 -64.36 -16.32 32.52
C ARG A 270 -63.13 -16.89 33.23
N ALA A 271 -63.02 -18.22 33.23
CA ALA A 271 -61.83 -18.90 33.72
C ALA A 271 -60.57 -18.39 32.99
N LYS A 272 -59.50 -18.11 33.76
CA LYS A 272 -58.21 -17.72 33.19
C LYS A 272 -57.74 -18.80 32.22
N LYS A 273 -57.18 -18.42 31.07
CA LYS A 273 -56.65 -19.39 30.12
C LYS A 273 -55.25 -19.84 30.57
N VAL A 274 -54.96 -21.12 30.42
CA VAL A 274 -53.65 -21.74 30.67
C VAL A 274 -53.14 -22.42 29.39
N PRO A 275 -51.83 -22.59 29.24
CA PRO A 275 -51.26 -23.29 28.08
C PRO A 275 -51.86 -24.70 27.94
N ASN A 276 -52.32 -25.05 26.74
CA ASN A 276 -52.86 -26.37 26.45
C ASN A 276 -51.72 -27.39 26.32
N PRO A 277 -51.60 -28.40 27.21
CA PRO A 277 -50.54 -29.40 27.12
C PRO A 277 -50.56 -30.24 25.82
N ALA A 278 -51.72 -30.29 25.14
CA ALA A 278 -51.87 -30.99 23.87
C ALA A 278 -51.36 -30.18 22.66
N TYR A 279 -51.15 -28.86 22.80
CA TYR A 279 -50.65 -28.01 21.72
C TYR A 279 -49.13 -28.17 21.56
N LYS A 280 -48.71 -28.76 20.44
CA LYS A 280 -47.29 -29.04 20.15
C LYS A 280 -46.63 -27.99 19.24
N GLY A 281 -47.24 -26.81 19.09
CA GLY A 281 -46.78 -25.77 18.16
C GLY A 281 -47.11 -26.10 16.70
N PRO A 282 -46.74 -25.23 15.73
CA PRO A 282 -47.01 -25.46 14.31
C PRO A 282 -46.30 -26.71 13.80
N TRP A 283 -47.03 -27.57 13.10
CA TRP A 283 -46.49 -28.84 12.58
C TRP A 283 -45.36 -28.57 11.58
N LYS A 284 -44.28 -29.34 11.69
CA LYS A 284 -43.15 -29.33 10.77
C LYS A 284 -42.85 -30.75 10.32
N ARG A 285 -42.84 -30.94 9.01
CA ARG A 285 -42.47 -32.22 8.39
C ARG A 285 -41.03 -32.60 8.77
N LYS A 286 -40.83 -33.85 9.20
CA LYS A 286 -39.51 -34.40 9.52
C LYS A 286 -38.60 -34.34 8.29
N LYS A 287 -37.31 -34.08 8.53
CA LYS A 287 -36.27 -34.17 7.51
C LYS A 287 -35.53 -35.49 7.66
N ILE A 288 -35.34 -36.20 6.56
CA ILE A 288 -34.57 -37.44 6.48
C ILE A 288 -33.38 -37.24 5.55
N LYS A 289 -32.32 -38.04 5.74
CA LYS A 289 -31.19 -38.05 4.79
C LYS A 289 -31.69 -38.48 3.43
N ASN A 290 -31.28 -37.75 2.40
CA ASN A 290 -31.66 -38.03 1.03
C ASN A 290 -30.88 -39.26 0.51
N PRO A 291 -31.53 -40.38 0.19
CA PRO A 291 -30.84 -41.56 -0.33
C PRO A 291 -30.17 -41.31 -1.69
N ASN A 292 -30.62 -40.29 -2.44
CA ASN A 292 -30.10 -39.93 -3.75
C ASN A 292 -29.02 -38.83 -3.69
N TYR A 293 -28.55 -38.44 -2.51
CA TYR A 293 -27.53 -37.41 -2.37
C TYR A 293 -26.20 -37.84 -2.97
N LYS A 294 -25.75 -37.17 -4.03
CA LYS A 294 -24.48 -37.44 -4.73
C LYS A 294 -23.34 -36.50 -4.32
N GLY A 295 -23.54 -35.67 -3.30
CA GLY A 295 -22.59 -34.61 -2.94
C GLY A 295 -22.90 -33.29 -3.66
N LYS A 296 -22.23 -32.19 -3.25
CA LYS A 296 -22.30 -30.93 -4.00
C LYS A 296 -21.64 -31.13 -5.37
N TRP A 297 -22.38 -30.84 -6.44
CA TRP A 297 -21.83 -30.92 -7.79
C TRP A 297 -20.65 -29.95 -7.95
N LYS A 298 -19.55 -30.44 -8.53
CA LYS A 298 -18.34 -29.67 -8.83
C LYS A 298 -18.07 -29.75 -10.33
N THR A 299 -17.70 -28.61 -10.93
CA THR A 299 -17.26 -28.55 -12.32
C THR A 299 -16.00 -29.42 -12.50
N PRO A 300 -15.96 -30.32 -13.50
CA PRO A 300 -14.79 -31.14 -13.77
C PRO A 300 -13.63 -30.28 -14.29
N TRP A 301 -12.41 -30.79 -14.11
CA TRP A 301 -11.21 -30.23 -14.70
C TRP A 301 -10.91 -30.97 -16.01
N ILE A 302 -10.63 -30.23 -17.06
CA ILE A 302 -10.21 -30.73 -18.37
C ILE A 302 -8.80 -30.24 -18.68
N ASP A 303 -8.12 -30.92 -19.58
CA ASP A 303 -6.82 -30.48 -20.07
C ASP A 303 -6.96 -29.15 -20.80
N ASN A 304 -6.02 -28.24 -20.56
CA ASN A 304 -6.05 -26.91 -21.15
C ASN A 304 -5.56 -26.99 -22.61
N PRO A 305 -6.40 -26.69 -23.62
CA PRO A 305 -5.97 -26.76 -25.03
C PRO A 305 -4.88 -25.74 -25.38
N GLU A 306 -4.72 -24.69 -24.57
CA GLU A 306 -3.67 -23.68 -24.74
C GLU A 306 -2.36 -24.07 -24.04
N PHE A 307 -2.31 -25.18 -23.30
CA PHE A 307 -1.10 -25.66 -22.65
C PHE A 307 -0.26 -26.50 -23.61
N GLU A 308 0.96 -26.01 -23.87
CA GLU A 308 2.02 -26.73 -24.53
C GLU A 308 3.22 -26.77 -23.57
N ASP A 309 3.75 -27.97 -23.33
CA ASP A 309 4.91 -28.16 -22.47
C ASP A 309 6.18 -27.71 -23.19
N ASP A 310 7.07 -27.03 -22.46
CA ASP A 310 8.38 -26.62 -22.94
C ASP A 310 9.48 -27.27 -22.08
N PRO A 311 10.11 -28.36 -22.54
CA PRO A 311 11.17 -29.03 -21.79
C PRO A 311 12.42 -28.15 -21.62
N ASP A 312 12.59 -27.11 -22.43
CA ASP A 312 13.69 -26.15 -22.37
C ASP A 312 13.30 -24.88 -21.60
N LEU A 313 12.20 -24.88 -20.81
CA LEU A 313 11.72 -23.72 -20.04
C LEU A 313 12.79 -23.09 -19.12
N TYR A 314 13.72 -23.90 -18.62
CA TYR A 314 14.84 -23.46 -17.76
C TYR A 314 15.99 -22.81 -18.55
N VAL A 315 16.05 -23.02 -19.86
CA VAL A 315 17.14 -22.53 -20.71
C VAL A 315 16.95 -21.04 -20.95
N LEU A 316 17.81 -20.25 -20.31
CA LEU A 316 17.84 -18.81 -20.52
C LEU A 316 18.46 -18.50 -21.89
N LYS A 317 18.09 -17.34 -22.47
CA LYS A 317 18.80 -16.85 -23.65
C LYS A 317 20.31 -16.74 -23.35
N PRO A 318 21.20 -17.06 -24.30
CA PRO A 318 22.64 -17.05 -24.07
C PRO A 318 23.11 -15.75 -23.43
N ILE A 319 23.75 -15.87 -22.27
CA ILE A 319 24.19 -14.75 -21.44
C ILE A 319 25.57 -14.32 -21.90
N LYS A 320 25.75 -13.01 -22.09
CA LYS A 320 26.98 -12.42 -22.64
C LYS A 320 27.50 -11.23 -21.83
N TYR A 321 26.66 -10.65 -20.98
CA TYR A 321 27.04 -9.55 -20.10
C TYR A 321 26.37 -9.70 -18.74
N VAL A 322 27.02 -9.14 -17.73
CA VAL A 322 26.45 -8.91 -16.39
C VAL A 322 26.35 -7.41 -16.19
N GLY A 323 25.26 -6.93 -15.60
CA GLY A 323 25.02 -5.48 -15.46
C GLY A 323 24.29 -5.12 -14.19
N ILE A 324 24.77 -4.08 -13.52
CA ILE A 324 24.10 -3.43 -12.38
C ILE A 324 23.38 -2.21 -12.93
N GLU A 325 22.06 -2.22 -12.86
CA GLU A 325 21.21 -1.08 -13.22
C GLU A 325 20.19 -0.82 -12.11
N VAL A 326 20.44 0.19 -11.28
CA VAL A 326 19.61 0.48 -10.10
C VAL A 326 19.40 1.98 -9.92
N TRP A 327 18.22 2.35 -9.43
CA TRP A 327 17.98 3.68 -8.85
C TRP A 327 18.28 3.62 -7.35
N GLN A 328 18.94 4.64 -6.79
CA GLN A 328 19.08 4.78 -5.33
C GLN A 328 18.88 6.23 -4.89
N VAL A 329 17.99 6.42 -3.91
CA VAL A 329 17.77 7.71 -3.25
C VAL A 329 18.97 8.05 -2.38
N LYS A 330 19.39 7.13 -1.50
CA LYS A 330 20.62 7.26 -0.71
C LYS A 330 21.63 6.25 -1.22
N ALA A 331 22.77 6.74 -1.68
CA ALA A 331 23.87 5.93 -2.19
C ALA A 331 24.72 5.36 -1.05
N GLY A 332 25.47 4.29 -1.33
CA GLY A 332 26.32 3.61 -0.35
C GLY A 332 26.32 2.09 -0.47
N SER A 333 25.58 1.52 -1.42
CA SER A 333 25.48 0.07 -1.58
C SER A 333 26.77 -0.45 -2.19
N VAL A 334 27.42 -1.41 -1.53
CA VAL A 334 28.68 -2.02 -1.98
C VAL A 334 28.35 -3.37 -2.61
N TYR A 335 28.70 -3.54 -3.89
CA TYR A 335 28.58 -4.82 -4.60
C TYR A 335 29.94 -5.49 -4.67
N ASP A 336 29.96 -6.80 -4.43
CA ASP A 336 31.18 -7.59 -4.49
C ASP A 336 30.89 -9.08 -4.75
N ASN A 337 31.93 -9.87 -5.00
CA ASN A 337 31.89 -11.33 -5.03
C ASN A 337 30.92 -11.91 -6.07
N ILE A 338 30.87 -11.31 -7.26
CA ILE A 338 29.94 -11.72 -8.33
C ILE A 338 30.46 -13.00 -8.98
N LEU A 339 29.66 -14.05 -8.95
CA LEU A 339 29.98 -15.39 -9.42
C LEU A 339 28.86 -15.93 -10.33
N ILE A 340 29.27 -16.46 -11.48
CA ILE A 340 28.44 -17.26 -12.39
C ILE A 340 29.18 -18.57 -12.65
N CYS A 341 28.57 -19.69 -12.30
CA CYS A 341 29.13 -21.02 -12.50
C CYS A 341 28.02 -22.07 -12.68
N ASP A 342 28.38 -23.33 -12.79
CA ASP A 342 27.47 -24.47 -12.93
C ASP A 342 27.45 -25.42 -11.71
N ASP A 343 28.21 -25.11 -10.66
CA ASP A 343 28.33 -25.93 -9.46
C ASP A 343 27.83 -25.22 -8.18
N PRO A 344 26.68 -25.65 -7.63
CA PRO A 344 26.16 -25.14 -6.36
C PRO A 344 27.11 -25.32 -5.17
N ASP A 345 27.94 -26.37 -5.17
CA ASP A 345 28.84 -26.68 -4.05
C ASP A 345 30.05 -25.75 -4.06
N TYR A 346 30.60 -25.43 -5.23
CA TYR A 346 31.62 -24.38 -5.39
C TYR A 346 31.10 -23.03 -4.89
N ALA A 347 29.90 -22.64 -5.31
CA ALA A 347 29.30 -21.37 -4.88
C ALA A 347 29.11 -21.30 -3.36
N ARG A 348 28.64 -22.41 -2.74
CA ARG A 348 28.52 -22.52 -1.27
C ARG A 348 29.87 -22.37 -0.57
N ALA A 349 30.91 -23.01 -1.10
CA ALA A 349 32.27 -22.92 -0.56
C ALA A 349 32.83 -21.50 -0.62
N VAL A 350 32.54 -20.73 -1.68
CA VAL A 350 32.90 -19.32 -1.78
C VAL A 350 32.28 -18.49 -0.66
N VAL A 351 30.98 -18.69 -0.37
CA VAL A 351 30.32 -17.99 0.73
C VAL A 351 30.93 -18.38 2.07
N GLU A 352 31.20 -19.66 2.31
CA GLU A 352 31.83 -20.13 3.55
C GLU A 352 33.24 -19.55 3.73
N ASP A 353 34.04 -19.51 2.67
CA ASP A 353 35.41 -19.02 2.75
C ASP A 353 35.50 -17.53 3.09
N ILE A 354 34.54 -16.73 2.59
CA ILE A 354 34.54 -15.27 2.72
C ILE A 354 33.67 -14.83 3.89
N TRP A 355 32.38 -15.17 3.83
CA TRP A 355 31.39 -14.67 4.78
C TRP A 355 31.59 -15.27 6.18
N ALA A 356 31.89 -16.56 6.31
CA ALA A 356 32.02 -17.17 7.63
C ALA A 356 33.25 -16.63 8.40
N LYS A 357 34.30 -16.21 7.70
CA LYS A 357 35.48 -15.57 8.30
C LYS A 357 35.23 -14.11 8.64
N ASN A 358 34.54 -13.38 7.76
CA ASN A 358 34.47 -11.92 7.82
C ASN A 358 33.24 -11.39 8.58
N LYS A 359 32.14 -12.16 8.68
CA LYS A 359 30.87 -11.66 9.20
C LYS A 359 30.95 -11.12 10.63
N GLU A 360 31.52 -11.89 11.56
CA GLU A 360 31.58 -11.46 12.96
C GLU A 360 32.53 -10.26 13.13
N ILE A 361 33.62 -10.21 12.35
CA ILE A 361 34.55 -9.07 12.33
C ILE A 361 33.86 -7.81 11.80
N GLU A 362 33.14 -7.92 10.67
CA GLU A 362 32.37 -6.81 10.10
C GLU A 362 31.29 -6.32 11.09
N LYS A 363 30.61 -7.24 11.76
CA LYS A 363 29.58 -6.92 12.75
C LYS A 363 30.16 -6.20 13.96
N ASP A 364 31.27 -6.68 14.51
CA ASP A 364 31.94 -6.01 15.63
C ASP A 364 32.42 -4.61 15.22
N ALA A 365 33.02 -4.46 14.04
CA ALA A 365 33.43 -3.17 13.48
C ALA A 365 32.23 -2.22 13.29
N PHE A 366 31.08 -2.74 12.85
CA PHE A 366 29.85 -1.97 12.72
C PHE A 366 29.33 -1.49 14.09
N GLU A 367 29.28 -2.38 15.09
CA GLU A 367 28.82 -2.03 16.44
C GLU A 367 29.73 -0.98 17.09
N GLU A 368 31.04 -1.07 16.89
CA GLU A 368 32.01 -0.06 17.33
C GLU A 368 31.81 1.28 16.63
N ALA A 369 31.64 1.27 15.29
CA ALA A 369 31.39 2.48 14.51
C ALA A 369 30.08 3.17 14.93
N GLU A 370 29.03 2.40 15.18
CA GLU A 370 27.72 2.92 15.62
C GLU A 370 27.79 3.48 17.04
N LYS A 371 28.54 2.83 17.95
CA LYS A 371 28.80 3.36 19.29
C LYS A 371 29.58 4.67 19.24
N ALA A 372 30.61 4.76 18.40
CA ALA A 372 31.37 5.99 18.19
C ALA A 372 30.51 7.12 17.62
N ARG A 373 29.61 6.81 16.66
CA ARG A 373 28.65 7.76 16.11
C ARG A 373 27.70 8.31 17.18
N ARG A 374 27.10 7.44 17.99
CA ARG A 374 26.20 7.84 19.08
C ARG A 374 26.90 8.71 20.12
N ALA A 375 28.13 8.35 20.52
CA ALA A 375 28.92 9.16 21.44
C ALA A 375 29.19 10.57 20.90
N LYS A 376 29.52 10.68 19.61
CA LYS A 376 29.72 11.97 18.94
C LYS A 376 28.44 12.80 18.85
N GLU A 377 27.30 12.18 18.52
CA GLU A 377 26.00 12.87 18.48
C GLU A 377 25.57 13.38 19.85
N GLU A 378 25.83 12.63 20.92
CA GLU A 378 25.62 13.10 22.29
C GLU A 378 26.53 14.28 22.65
N GLU A 379 27.81 14.24 22.26
CA GLU A 379 28.75 15.33 22.50
C GLU A 379 28.34 16.60 21.73
N ASP A 380 27.98 16.46 20.46
CA ASP A 380 27.51 17.58 19.62
C ASP A 380 26.17 18.13 20.14
N GLY A 381 25.27 17.26 20.62
CA GLY A 381 24.03 17.65 21.30
C GLY A 381 24.29 18.44 22.59
N LYS A 382 25.27 18.02 23.40
CA LYS A 382 25.72 18.76 24.61
C LYS A 382 26.30 20.13 24.23
N LYS A 383 27.19 20.20 23.24
CA LYS A 383 27.76 21.46 22.73
C LYS A 383 26.68 22.39 22.17
N ALA A 384 25.69 21.87 21.45
CA ALA A 384 24.57 22.65 20.93
C ALA A 384 23.72 23.22 22.07
N LYS A 385 23.47 22.44 23.13
CA LYS A 385 22.76 22.89 24.32
C LYS A 385 23.52 23.98 25.08
N GLU A 386 24.82 23.77 25.34
CA GLU A 386 25.68 24.79 25.97
C GLU A 386 25.77 26.09 25.16
N ASN A 387 25.88 25.99 23.83
CA ASN A 387 25.86 27.17 22.96
C ASN A 387 24.50 27.86 22.95
N GLY A 388 23.41 27.09 23.04
CA GLY A 388 22.05 27.60 23.21
C GLY A 388 21.88 28.36 24.52
N ASP A 389 22.39 27.82 25.63
CA ASP A 389 22.33 28.43 26.95
C ASP A 389 23.21 29.69 27.04
N LYS A 390 24.43 29.67 26.47
CA LYS A 390 25.28 30.86 26.35
C LYS A 390 24.63 31.98 25.52
N LYS A 391 23.88 31.63 24.45
CA LYS A 391 23.11 32.62 23.67
C LYS A 391 21.94 33.19 24.46
N ARG A 392 21.23 32.37 25.24
CA ARG A 392 20.14 32.81 26.13
C ARG A 392 20.65 33.75 27.22
N ASP A 393 21.81 33.46 27.80
CA ASP A 393 22.41 34.27 28.86
C ASP A 393 22.91 35.63 28.35
N ARG A 394 23.54 35.65 27.15
CA ARG A 394 23.86 36.91 26.45
C ARG A 394 22.61 37.72 26.10
N GLY A 395 21.53 37.06 25.71
CA GLY A 395 20.22 37.69 25.46
C GLY A 395 19.62 38.30 26.73
N ARG A 396 19.81 37.66 27.89
CA ARG A 396 19.37 38.15 29.19
C ARG A 396 20.13 39.42 29.60
N HIS A 397 21.47 39.41 29.49
CA HIS A 397 22.31 40.58 29.77
C HIS A 397 21.99 41.80 28.88
N ARG A 398 21.70 41.58 27.59
CA ARG A 398 21.31 42.66 26.68
C ARG A 398 19.96 43.28 27.06
N ARG A 399 19.04 42.48 27.61
CA ARG A 399 17.73 42.93 28.09
C ARG A 399 17.83 43.73 29.38
N THR A 400 18.81 43.43 30.24
CA THR A 400 19.09 44.20 31.47
C THR A 400 19.66 45.58 31.15
N GLN A 401 20.57 45.69 30.16
CA GLN A 401 21.12 46.97 29.72
C GLN A 401 20.10 47.91 29.05
N ILE A 402 19.09 47.36 28.36
CA ILE A 402 18.03 48.17 27.74
C ILE A 402 17.07 48.73 28.80
N HIS A 403 16.90 48.06 29.95
CA HIS A 403 16.00 48.51 31.00
C HIS A 403 16.57 49.64 31.88
N GLU A 404 17.89 49.80 31.96
CA GLU A 404 18.52 50.91 32.68
C GLU A 404 18.53 52.24 31.88
N HIS A 405 18.37 52.19 30.56
CA HIS A 405 18.44 53.38 29.71
C HIS A 405 17.09 54.11 29.49
N ASP A 406 15.96 53.51 29.89
CA ASP A 406 14.62 54.00 29.52
C ASP A 406 13.86 54.72 30.66
N VAL A 407 14.54 55.04 31.78
CA VAL A 407 13.90 55.67 32.96
C VAL A 407 13.91 57.21 32.92
N THR A 408 14.51 57.87 31.90
CA THR A 408 14.75 59.34 31.97
C THR A 408 14.03 60.23 30.95
N THR A 409 13.16 59.77 30.06
CA THR A 409 12.48 60.70 29.14
C THR A 409 11.01 60.37 28.89
N ASN A 410 10.16 61.33 29.25
CA ASN A 410 8.71 61.28 29.34
C ASN A 410 8.07 61.89 28.07
N LYS A 411 7.14 61.21 27.38
CA LYS A 411 5.88 61.72 26.75
C LYS A 411 5.16 60.65 25.89
N PRO A 412 3.83 60.77 25.66
CA PRO A 412 2.91 59.63 25.75
C PRO A 412 2.30 59.21 24.41
N TYR A 413 2.12 57.90 24.23
CA TYR A 413 1.08 57.32 23.35
C TYR A 413 0.52 56.06 24.00
N GLN A 414 -0.80 55.93 23.94
CA GLN A 414 -1.62 54.90 24.58
C GLN A 414 -1.15 53.47 24.27
N TYR A 415 -0.78 52.74 25.32
CA TYR A 415 -0.90 51.29 25.40
C TYR A 415 -1.46 50.95 26.79
N ALA A 416 -2.71 50.48 26.82
CA ALA A 416 -3.29 49.93 28.04
C ALA A 416 -2.85 48.46 28.19
N SER A 417 -2.04 48.25 29.23
CA SER A 417 -1.72 47.04 30.00
C SER A 417 -2.66 45.84 29.81
N TRP A 418 -2.17 44.64 29.48
CA TRP A 418 -1.58 43.67 30.42
C TRP A 418 -2.40 43.44 31.70
N MET A 419 -3.17 42.35 31.72
CA MET A 419 -3.63 41.67 32.92
C MET A 419 -3.36 40.16 32.80
N ASN A 420 -2.45 39.70 33.68
CA ASN A 420 -2.30 38.38 34.30
C ASN A 420 -2.70 37.11 33.54
N TYR A 421 -1.68 36.40 33.07
CA TYR A 421 -1.76 35.06 32.45
C TYR A 421 -1.84 33.90 33.48
N GLU A 422 -1.73 34.15 34.79
CA GLU A 422 -1.79 33.11 35.84
C GLU A 422 -3.15 32.99 36.57
N SER A 423 -4.09 33.92 36.37
CA SER A 423 -5.40 33.92 37.07
C SER A 423 -6.52 33.17 36.32
N CYS A 424 -6.28 32.66 35.11
CA CYS A 424 -7.28 31.85 34.39
C CYS A 424 -7.15 30.34 34.64
N LEU A 425 -6.17 29.88 35.43
CA LEU A 425 -5.89 28.47 35.70
C LEU A 425 -6.72 27.84 36.84
N LYS A 426 -7.86 28.42 37.25
CA LYS A 426 -8.58 27.94 38.45
C LYS A 426 -10.11 27.73 38.35
N ALA A 427 -10.69 27.53 37.15
CA ALA A 427 -12.12 27.21 37.08
C ALA A 427 -12.47 26.23 35.96
N ALA A 428 -12.22 24.93 36.20
CA ALA A 428 -13.04 23.76 35.83
C ALA A 428 -12.17 22.49 35.84
N ASN A 429 -12.38 21.64 36.84
CA ASN A 429 -11.82 20.29 36.92
C ASN A 429 -12.38 19.40 35.79
N PHE A 430 -11.66 19.16 34.69
CA PHE A 430 -11.85 17.97 33.83
C PHE A 430 -10.55 17.65 33.07
N SER A 431 -9.98 16.46 33.31
CA SER A 431 -8.73 15.97 32.71
C SER A 431 -8.98 15.12 31.46
N PHE A 432 -8.45 15.53 30.31
CA PHE A 432 -8.47 14.81 29.04
C PHE A 432 -7.04 14.45 28.61
N GLU A 433 -6.79 13.17 28.28
CA GLU A 433 -5.47 12.63 27.96
C GLU A 433 -5.41 12.05 26.54
N LEU A 434 -5.02 12.87 25.55
CA LEU A 434 -4.70 12.40 24.20
C LEU A 434 -3.19 12.37 23.96
N HIS A 435 -2.68 11.27 23.40
CA HIS A 435 -1.28 11.06 23.02
C HIS A 435 -1.23 10.63 21.55
N LEU A 436 -0.60 11.42 20.69
CA LEU A 436 -0.51 11.18 19.25
C LEU A 436 0.95 10.90 18.82
N ARG A 437 1.58 9.87 19.37
CA ARG A 437 2.89 9.45 18.85
C ARG A 437 2.82 8.58 17.60
N GLU A 438 1.62 8.27 17.12
CA GLU A 438 1.41 7.25 16.10
C GLU A 438 0.21 7.64 15.21
N LYS A 439 0.17 7.16 13.96
CA LYS A 439 -0.74 7.56 12.86
C LYS A 439 -2.24 7.27 13.12
N ILE A 440 -2.81 7.83 14.18
CA ILE A 440 -4.16 7.52 14.67
C ILE A 440 -4.89 8.83 14.94
N VAL A 441 -6.19 8.88 14.68
CA VAL A 441 -7.06 9.99 15.10
C VAL A 441 -7.97 9.46 16.20
N TYR A 442 -7.97 10.10 17.36
CA TYR A 442 -8.85 9.74 18.48
C TYR A 442 -9.98 10.77 18.63
N LEU A 443 -11.20 10.30 18.91
CA LEU A 443 -12.25 11.07 19.57
C LEU A 443 -12.66 10.29 20.83
N GLY A 444 -12.74 10.96 21.98
CA GLY A 444 -13.21 10.30 23.19
C GLY A 444 -13.47 11.23 24.37
N ASN A 445 -14.74 11.27 24.78
CA ASN A 445 -15.14 11.59 26.14
C ASN A 445 -15.12 10.28 26.94
N GLY A 446 -14.10 10.06 27.77
CA GLY A 446 -14.07 9.02 28.82
C GLY A 446 -14.03 7.55 28.42
N ASN A 447 -14.68 7.10 27.34
CA ASN A 447 -14.95 5.67 27.03
C ASN A 447 -14.87 5.29 25.54
N MET A 448 -14.35 6.14 24.66
CA MET A 448 -14.27 5.89 23.21
C MET A 448 -12.88 6.12 22.65
N GLY A 449 -12.48 5.28 21.70
CA GLY A 449 -11.31 5.48 20.86
C GLY A 449 -11.66 5.13 19.42
N PHE A 450 -11.31 6.01 18.49
CA PHE A 450 -11.28 5.69 17.07
C PHE A 450 -9.86 5.28 16.72
N ILE A 451 -9.71 4.24 15.92
CA ILE A 451 -8.41 3.86 15.40
C ILE A 451 -8.44 3.88 13.90
N ARG A 452 -7.48 4.61 13.36
CA ARG A 452 -7.17 4.57 11.96
C ARG A 452 -6.20 3.43 11.71
N ILE A 453 -6.66 2.39 11.04
CA ILE A 453 -5.84 1.24 10.70
C ILE A 453 -5.07 1.60 9.44
N PHE A 454 -3.79 1.98 9.60
CA PHE A 454 -2.83 1.90 8.51
C PHE A 454 -2.28 0.49 8.44
N ARG A 455 -1.91 0.05 7.23
CA ARG A 455 -1.12 -1.12 6.74
C ARG A 455 -0.54 -2.20 7.72
N THR A 456 -0.39 -1.91 9.00
CA THR A 456 0.03 -2.81 10.08
C THR A 456 -0.81 -2.56 11.34
N SER A 457 -1.45 -3.59 11.89
CA SER A 457 -2.11 -3.56 13.21
C SER A 457 -1.22 -3.01 14.33
N LEU A 458 0.10 -3.19 14.23
CA LEU A 458 1.10 -2.86 15.25
C LEU A 458 0.98 -1.44 15.83
N ILE A 459 0.67 -0.45 14.99
CA ILE A 459 0.51 0.96 15.38
C ILE A 459 -0.78 1.15 16.19
N ALA A 460 -1.86 0.50 15.76
CA ALA A 460 -3.13 0.47 16.49
C ALA A 460 -2.98 -0.24 17.84
N LEU A 461 -2.23 -1.34 17.86
CA LEU A 461 -1.96 -2.16 19.04
C LEU A 461 -1.15 -1.42 20.08
N ASP A 462 -0.05 -0.77 19.68
CA ASP A 462 0.75 0.04 20.59
C ASP A 462 -0.07 1.19 21.21
N ALA A 463 -0.84 1.90 20.38
CA ALA A 463 -1.73 2.96 20.83
C ALA A 463 -2.80 2.51 21.84
N LEU A 464 -3.50 1.40 21.55
CA LEU A 464 -4.50 0.81 22.46
C LEU A 464 -3.87 0.36 23.76
N SER A 465 -2.72 -0.31 23.67
CA SER A 465 -1.96 -0.82 24.81
C SER A 465 -1.49 0.29 25.73
N ARG A 466 -0.88 1.36 25.17
CA ARG A 466 -0.42 2.54 25.94
C ARG A 466 -1.56 3.25 26.68
N LYS A 467 -2.79 3.13 26.20
CA LYS A 467 -3.97 3.80 26.78
C LYS A 467 -4.88 2.88 27.55
N ASN A 468 -4.56 1.59 27.65
CA ASN A 468 -5.39 0.56 28.28
C ASN A 468 -6.85 0.64 27.81
N ARG A 469 -7.05 0.80 26.49
CA ARG A 469 -8.38 0.91 25.87
C ARG A 469 -8.71 -0.35 25.09
N ASN A 470 -9.99 -0.69 25.05
CA ASN A 470 -10.50 -1.77 24.21
C ASN A 470 -11.02 -1.21 22.87
N LEU A 471 -10.81 -1.93 21.78
CA LEU A 471 -11.31 -1.55 20.45
C LEU A 471 -12.68 -2.21 20.21
N THR A 472 -13.71 -1.38 20.05
CA THR A 472 -15.09 -1.87 19.89
C THR A 472 -15.60 -1.76 18.46
N TYR A 473 -15.15 -0.76 17.71
CA TYR A 473 -15.59 -0.49 16.35
C TYR A 473 -14.43 -0.04 15.46
N ILE A 474 -14.45 -0.49 14.21
CA ILE A 474 -13.53 -0.10 13.14
C ILE A 474 -14.38 0.54 12.05
N LEU A 475 -14.17 1.83 11.78
CA LEU A 475 -14.89 2.54 10.72
C LEU A 475 -14.02 2.65 9.47
N ASN A 476 -14.39 1.95 8.40
CA ASN A 476 -13.74 2.05 7.10
C ASN A 476 -14.52 3.02 6.20
N THR A 477 -13.81 3.99 5.63
CA THR A 477 -14.38 4.92 4.65
C THR A 477 -14.48 4.30 3.26
N HIS A 478 -13.56 3.39 2.90
CA HIS A 478 -13.52 2.67 1.63
C HIS A 478 -12.63 1.42 1.72
N HIS A 479 -12.63 0.61 0.66
CA HIS A 479 -12.00 -0.72 0.64
C HIS A 479 -10.49 -0.79 0.41
N HIS A 480 -9.79 0.32 0.13
CA HIS A 480 -8.34 0.25 -0.14
C HIS A 480 -7.57 -0.38 1.03
N TYR A 481 -6.57 -1.19 0.71
CA TYR A 481 -5.87 -2.03 1.68
C TYR A 481 -5.15 -1.22 2.77
N ASP A 482 -4.68 -0.01 2.47
CA ASP A 482 -4.08 0.88 3.45
C ASP A 482 -5.07 1.48 4.47
N HIS A 483 -6.38 1.25 4.27
CA HIS A 483 -7.46 1.58 5.21
C HIS A 483 -8.19 0.35 5.79
N THR A 484 -8.05 -0.83 5.16
CA THR A 484 -8.74 -2.07 5.58
C THR A 484 -7.82 -3.21 6.01
N GLY A 485 -6.51 -3.11 5.75
CA GLY A 485 -5.57 -4.24 5.83
C GLY A 485 -5.40 -4.85 7.23
N GLY A 486 -5.65 -4.08 8.30
CA GLY A 486 -5.60 -4.59 9.68
C GLY A 486 -6.97 -4.97 10.27
N ASN A 487 -8.05 -4.94 9.48
CA ASN A 487 -9.41 -5.20 9.98
C ASN A 487 -9.54 -6.58 10.64
N MET A 488 -9.09 -7.64 9.94
CA MET A 488 -9.25 -9.02 10.40
C MET A 488 -8.47 -9.29 11.68
N GLU A 489 -7.22 -8.82 11.73
CA GLU A 489 -6.33 -9.00 12.88
C GLU A 489 -6.85 -8.26 14.13
N LEU A 490 -7.29 -7.01 13.98
CA LEU A 490 -7.84 -6.22 15.09
C LEU A 490 -9.21 -6.74 15.54
N LYS A 491 -10.01 -7.25 14.60
CA LYS A 491 -11.27 -7.92 14.91
C LYS A 491 -11.06 -9.21 15.68
N GLU A 492 -10.10 -10.05 15.27
CA GLU A 492 -9.74 -11.28 15.98
C GLU A 492 -9.20 -10.99 17.38
N MET A 493 -8.36 -9.96 17.53
CA MET A 493 -7.72 -9.63 18.80
C MET A 493 -8.66 -8.97 19.81
N TYR A 494 -9.55 -8.07 19.37
CA TYR A 494 -10.39 -7.27 20.29
C TYR A 494 -11.89 -7.59 20.22
N GLY A 495 -12.33 -8.44 19.28
CA GLY A 495 -13.75 -8.65 19.01
C GLY A 495 -14.46 -7.42 18.43
N ALA A 496 -13.71 -6.50 17.83
CA ALA A 496 -14.21 -5.24 17.29
C ALA A 496 -15.18 -5.48 16.10
N LYS A 497 -16.19 -4.62 15.97
CA LYS A 497 -17.10 -4.63 14.81
C LYS A 497 -16.57 -3.74 13.69
N VAL A 498 -16.41 -4.31 12.51
CA VAL A 498 -15.98 -3.58 11.31
C VAL A 498 -17.20 -3.00 10.61
N ILE A 499 -17.11 -1.73 10.24
CA ILE A 499 -18.21 -0.96 9.69
C ILE A 499 -17.75 -0.27 8.42
N GLY A 500 -18.55 -0.31 7.37
CA GLY A 500 -18.23 0.33 6.11
C GLY A 500 -19.44 0.52 5.21
N SER A 501 -19.19 0.92 3.98
CA SER A 501 -20.26 1.16 3.00
C SER A 501 -20.95 -0.13 2.56
N GLU A 502 -22.26 -0.06 2.33
CA GLU A 502 -23.02 -1.15 1.71
C GLU A 502 -22.47 -1.51 0.32
N ILE A 503 -22.01 -0.53 -0.46
CA ILE A 503 -21.45 -0.73 -1.80
C ILE A 503 -20.12 -1.50 -1.74
N ASP A 504 -19.40 -1.40 -0.62
CA ASP A 504 -18.12 -2.07 -0.39
C ASP A 504 -18.27 -3.31 0.50
N ARG A 505 -19.50 -3.83 0.70
CA ARG A 505 -19.79 -5.00 1.57
C ARG A 505 -18.87 -6.20 1.28
N ASP A 506 -18.68 -6.52 0.01
CA ASP A 506 -17.86 -7.68 -0.39
C ASP A 506 -16.38 -7.31 -0.59
N ARG A 507 -16.02 -6.02 -0.46
CA ARG A 507 -14.67 -5.48 -0.68
C ARG A 507 -13.94 -5.11 0.62
N ILE A 508 -14.65 -4.85 1.71
CA ILE A 508 -14.06 -4.56 3.04
C ILE A 508 -13.96 -5.87 3.84
N PRO A 509 -12.75 -6.38 4.11
CA PRO A 509 -12.55 -7.59 4.89
C PRO A 509 -13.13 -7.45 6.30
N GLY A 510 -13.92 -8.44 6.70
CA GLY A 510 -14.42 -8.57 8.06
C GLY A 510 -15.61 -7.67 8.41
N ILE A 511 -16.25 -7.00 7.45
CA ILE A 511 -17.38 -6.08 7.70
C ILE A 511 -18.54 -6.76 8.46
N ASP A 512 -18.98 -6.15 9.55
CA ASP A 512 -20.11 -6.56 10.39
C ASP A 512 -21.36 -5.71 10.17
N MET A 513 -21.16 -4.42 9.91
CA MET A 513 -22.25 -3.47 9.71
C MET A 513 -22.01 -2.67 8.43
N VAL A 514 -23.06 -2.59 7.61
CA VAL A 514 -23.06 -1.80 6.38
C VAL A 514 -23.89 -0.54 6.58
N LEU A 515 -23.44 0.56 5.99
CA LEU A 515 -24.08 1.87 6.05
C LEU A 515 -24.31 2.44 4.64
N LYS A 516 -25.35 3.26 4.48
CA LYS A 516 -25.79 3.91 3.23
C LYS A 516 -25.79 5.44 3.36
N ASP A 517 -25.90 6.16 2.25
CA ASP A 517 -26.05 7.62 2.27
C ASP A 517 -27.24 8.04 3.16
N GLY A 518 -27.01 9.03 4.03
CA GLY A 518 -28.03 9.57 4.92
C GLY A 518 -28.34 8.72 6.16
N ASP A 519 -27.72 7.54 6.31
CA ASP A 519 -27.87 6.76 7.54
C ASP A 519 -27.43 7.59 8.75
N LYS A 520 -28.27 7.57 9.77
CA LYS A 520 -27.96 8.11 11.09
C LYS A 520 -27.72 6.95 12.03
N TRP A 521 -26.55 6.96 12.66
CA TRP A 521 -26.17 5.90 13.57
C TRP A 521 -25.55 6.47 14.84
N MET A 522 -25.88 5.89 15.99
CA MET A 522 -25.28 6.28 17.26
C MET A 522 -23.96 5.53 17.47
N PHE A 523 -22.84 6.23 17.25
CA PHE A 523 -21.52 5.76 17.62
C PHE A 523 -21.22 6.20 19.05
N ALA A 524 -21.33 5.26 20.00
CA ALA A 524 -20.93 5.42 21.39
C ALA A 524 -21.41 6.73 22.05
N GLY A 525 -22.68 7.07 21.82
CA GLY A 525 -23.34 8.24 22.40
C GLY A 525 -23.32 9.49 21.53
N HIS A 526 -22.66 9.45 20.37
CA HIS A 526 -22.67 10.53 19.38
C HIS A 526 -23.48 10.13 18.14
N GLU A 527 -24.32 11.04 17.65
CA GLU A 527 -24.95 10.89 16.34
C GLU A 527 -23.88 11.00 15.25
N VAL A 528 -23.88 10.01 14.35
CA VAL A 528 -23.05 9.98 13.15
C VAL A 528 -23.98 10.01 11.95
N LEU A 529 -23.76 10.98 11.08
CA LEU A 529 -24.36 11.05 9.77
C LEU A 529 -23.39 10.46 8.74
N VAL A 530 -23.85 9.46 8.02
CA VAL A 530 -23.11 8.83 6.93
C VAL A 530 -23.37 9.62 5.65
N ILE A 531 -22.31 10.02 4.97
CA ILE A 531 -22.38 10.77 3.71
C ILE A 531 -21.66 9.95 2.64
N GLU A 532 -22.36 9.49 1.61
CA GLU A 532 -21.73 8.90 0.45
C GLU A 532 -20.93 9.95 -0.31
N THR A 533 -19.65 9.65 -0.48
CA THR A 533 -18.64 10.52 -1.06
C THR A 533 -17.86 9.83 -2.19
N PRO A 534 -18.55 9.27 -3.22
CA PRO A 534 -17.91 8.56 -4.32
C PRO A 534 -17.00 9.46 -5.16
N GLY A 535 -16.07 8.83 -5.88
CA GLY A 535 -15.15 9.49 -6.82
C GLY A 535 -13.72 8.97 -6.65
N HIS A 536 -13.28 8.79 -5.41
CA HIS A 536 -12.02 8.08 -5.13
C HIS A 536 -12.19 6.56 -5.32
N THR A 537 -13.19 6.00 -4.63
CA THR A 537 -13.76 4.69 -4.90
C THR A 537 -15.28 4.83 -5.07
N ARG A 538 -15.94 3.81 -5.63
CA ARG A 538 -17.40 3.84 -5.83
C ARG A 538 -18.18 3.80 -4.51
N GLY A 539 -17.69 3.07 -3.52
CA GLY A 539 -18.34 2.89 -2.23
C GLY A 539 -17.83 3.82 -1.14
N HIS A 540 -17.07 4.87 -1.48
CA HIS A 540 -16.49 5.75 -0.47
C HIS A 540 -17.59 6.45 0.36
N ILE A 541 -17.47 6.40 1.68
CA ILE A 541 -18.33 7.12 2.64
C ILE A 541 -17.49 7.98 3.59
N SER A 542 -18.08 9.07 4.04
CA SER A 542 -17.55 9.95 5.08
C SER A 542 -18.43 9.89 6.33
N PHE A 543 -17.81 9.93 7.50
CA PHE A 543 -18.51 9.93 8.78
C PHE A 543 -18.52 11.33 9.37
N TYR A 544 -19.68 11.97 9.41
CA TYR A 544 -19.86 13.29 10.00
C TYR A 544 -20.49 13.18 11.40
N PHE A 545 -19.92 13.87 12.37
CA PHE A 545 -20.38 13.94 13.75
C PHE A 545 -20.88 15.37 14.00
N PRO A 546 -22.20 15.64 13.85
CA PRO A 546 -22.72 17.00 13.97
C PRO A 546 -22.46 17.60 15.35
N GLY A 547 -22.61 16.80 16.42
CA GLY A 547 -22.43 17.26 17.79
C GLY A 547 -21.00 17.68 18.14
N SER A 548 -19.99 17.17 17.43
CA SER A 548 -18.58 17.55 17.61
C SER A 548 -18.01 18.33 16.43
N GLN A 549 -18.86 18.67 15.44
CA GLN A 549 -18.46 19.32 14.19
C GLN A 549 -17.21 18.68 13.58
N ALA A 550 -17.17 17.36 13.49
CA ALA A 550 -16.02 16.61 12.97
C ALA A 550 -16.44 15.73 11.79
N ILE A 551 -15.66 15.71 10.71
CA ILE A 551 -15.87 14.79 9.59
C ILE A 551 -14.61 13.97 9.31
N PHE A 552 -14.79 12.67 9.13
CA PHE A 552 -13.77 11.75 8.64
C PHE A 552 -14.00 11.51 7.16
N THR A 553 -13.12 12.07 6.33
CA THR A 553 -13.32 12.14 4.87
C THR A 553 -12.60 11.06 4.08
N GLY A 554 -11.82 10.20 4.76
CA GLY A 554 -10.99 9.21 4.11
C GLY A 554 -10.16 9.85 3.00
N ASP A 555 -10.25 9.29 1.80
CA ASP A 555 -9.48 9.77 0.65
C ASP A 555 -10.32 10.65 -0.29
N THR A 556 -11.55 11.06 0.09
CA THR A 556 -12.32 12.05 -0.70
C THR A 556 -11.71 13.44 -0.61
N LEU A 557 -11.58 14.00 0.59
CA LEU A 557 -11.03 15.34 0.82
C LEU A 557 -9.78 15.24 1.69
N PHE A 558 -8.65 15.75 1.20
CA PHE A 558 -7.42 15.96 1.95
C PHE A 558 -7.25 17.44 2.28
N SER A 559 -6.38 17.77 3.24
CA SER A 559 -5.96 19.17 3.37
C SER A 559 -5.19 19.58 2.11
N LEU A 560 -5.66 20.64 1.46
CA LEU A 560 -5.15 21.22 0.21
C LEU A 560 -5.18 20.28 -1.02
N SER A 561 -5.93 19.16 -0.97
CA SER A 561 -6.12 18.27 -2.13
C SER A 561 -7.39 17.39 -2.02
N CYS A 562 -7.55 16.45 -2.95
CA CYS A 562 -8.52 15.35 -2.92
C CYS A 562 -7.85 14.03 -3.33
N GLY A 563 -8.53 12.90 -3.17
CA GLY A 563 -8.07 11.60 -3.66
C GLY A 563 -7.89 11.53 -5.18
N LYS A 564 -7.04 10.61 -5.62
CA LYS A 564 -7.00 10.20 -7.03
C LYS A 564 -8.32 9.55 -7.42
N LEU A 565 -8.71 9.68 -8.69
CA LEU A 565 -9.95 9.13 -9.22
C LEU A 565 -9.67 7.73 -9.77
N PHE A 566 -10.00 6.67 -9.03
CA PHE A 566 -9.64 5.30 -9.41
C PHE A 566 -10.82 4.50 -9.99
N GLU A 567 -12.06 4.78 -9.57
CA GLU A 567 -13.21 3.96 -9.93
C GLU A 567 -14.39 4.78 -10.47
N GLY A 568 -14.76 4.51 -11.72
CA GLY A 568 -16.00 4.94 -12.36
C GLY A 568 -16.02 4.45 -13.81
N THR A 569 -17.19 4.37 -14.38
CA THR A 569 -17.41 3.62 -15.62
C THR A 569 -17.23 4.53 -16.85
N PRO A 570 -16.46 4.16 -17.90
CA PRO A 570 -16.68 4.64 -19.27
C PRO A 570 -17.95 4.00 -19.87
N GLU A 571 -18.97 3.86 -19.00
CA GLU A 571 -20.03 2.84 -18.89
C GLU A 571 -19.69 1.39 -18.50
N GLN A 572 -18.40 1.01 -18.36
CA GLN A 572 -17.85 0.13 -17.30
C GLN A 572 -16.49 -0.44 -17.74
N GLY A 573 -15.44 -0.11 -16.96
CA GLY A 573 -14.16 -0.83 -16.92
C GLY A 573 -13.29 -0.88 -18.18
N GLY A 574 -12.28 -0.01 -18.24
CA GLY A 574 -11.09 -0.20 -19.09
C GLY A 574 -10.23 1.06 -18.98
N VAL A 575 -9.22 1.10 -18.10
CA VAL A 575 -7.91 0.49 -18.35
C VAL A 575 -7.34 -0.15 -17.09
N ARG A 576 -6.78 -1.35 -17.29
CA ARG A 576 -6.18 -2.28 -16.35
C ARG A 576 -4.97 -1.69 -15.62
N TRP A 577 -4.93 -1.86 -14.30
CA TRP A 577 -3.82 -2.51 -13.58
C TRP A 577 -4.40 -3.05 -12.25
N ILE A 578 -4.63 -4.36 -12.15
CA ILE A 578 -4.59 -5.20 -10.93
C ILE A 578 -4.85 -6.65 -11.37
N CYS A 579 -3.98 -7.54 -10.90
CA CYS A 579 -3.99 -8.99 -11.09
C CYS A 579 -5.26 -9.69 -10.54
N TYR A 580 -5.68 -10.76 -11.25
CA TYR A 580 -6.11 -12.10 -10.76
C TYR A 580 -6.42 -12.27 -9.24
N GLN A 581 -7.48 -12.91 -8.70
CA GLN A 581 -8.37 -14.01 -9.15
C GLN A 581 -9.56 -14.30 -8.16
N TYR A 582 -10.69 -14.77 -8.74
CA TYR A 582 -11.75 -15.76 -8.36
C TYR A 582 -12.61 -15.80 -7.04
N PHE A 583 -13.91 -16.13 -7.26
CA PHE A 583 -15.03 -16.43 -6.35
C PHE A 583 -15.12 -17.91 -5.89
N VAL A 584 -15.65 -18.21 -4.68
CA VAL A 584 -16.55 -19.36 -4.34
C VAL A 584 -17.46 -19.03 -3.12
N LYS A 585 -18.75 -19.43 -3.21
CA LYS A 585 -19.91 -19.20 -2.30
C LYS A 585 -20.21 -20.41 -1.39
N TYR A 586 -20.77 -20.24 -0.18
CA TYR A 586 -21.98 -20.96 0.32
C TYR A 586 -22.53 -20.45 1.68
N ASP A 587 -23.87 -20.34 1.72
CA ASP A 587 -24.79 -19.83 2.74
C ASP A 587 -24.97 -20.67 4.02
N ASN A 588 -25.34 -20.05 5.17
CA ASN A 588 -26.69 -20.16 5.79
C ASN A 588 -26.87 -19.55 7.20
N MET A 589 -28.09 -18.98 7.40
CA MET A 589 -28.90 -18.75 8.64
C MET A 589 -28.52 -17.66 9.67
N ARG A 590 -29.43 -17.05 10.45
CA ARG A 590 -30.80 -16.45 10.33
C ARG A 590 -31.19 -15.91 11.74
N LEU A 591 -31.54 -14.61 11.83
CA LEU A 591 -32.61 -13.95 12.66
C LEU A 591 -32.69 -14.04 14.21
N LYS A 592 -32.86 -12.87 14.87
CA LYS A 592 -34.04 -12.51 15.72
C LYS A 592 -34.08 -11.01 16.10
N PHE A 593 -35.30 -10.47 16.25
CA PHE A 593 -35.69 -9.04 16.40
C PHE A 593 -36.17 -8.66 17.83
N ALA A 594 -35.93 -7.38 18.20
CA ALA A 594 -36.71 -6.39 19.03
C ALA A 594 -37.06 -6.70 20.52
N PRO A 595 -37.53 -5.75 21.40
CA PRO A 595 -37.87 -4.31 21.24
C PRO A 595 -37.47 -3.31 22.39
N ASP A 596 -37.53 -2.01 22.06
CA ASP A 596 -38.04 -0.76 22.71
C ASP A 596 -37.74 -0.22 24.15
N TRP A 597 -37.80 1.14 24.16
CA TRP A 597 -38.11 2.19 25.20
C TRP A 597 -36.99 2.97 25.94
N ASP A 598 -36.86 4.23 25.49
CA ASP A 598 -36.98 5.51 26.25
C ASP A 598 -35.80 6.48 26.41
N LEU A 599 -36.18 7.75 26.22
CA LEU A 599 -35.41 8.96 25.87
C LEU A 599 -34.97 9.82 27.08
N LEU A 600 -34.05 10.75 26.77
CA LEU A 600 -33.86 12.14 27.29
C LEU A 600 -32.52 12.41 28.06
N PRO A 601 -32.01 13.66 28.11
CA PRO A 601 -31.10 14.22 27.10
C PRO A 601 -29.88 14.95 27.71
N LEU A 602 -28.76 15.16 26.99
CA LEU A 602 -27.77 16.17 27.40
C LEU A 602 -27.17 16.93 26.23
N ASN A 603 -27.30 18.25 26.32
CA ASN A 603 -26.78 19.30 25.43
C ASN A 603 -25.45 19.85 26.02
N PRO A 604 -24.71 20.77 25.35
CA PRO A 604 -23.36 20.49 24.87
C PRO A 604 -22.34 21.52 25.41
N GLN A 605 -21.07 21.18 25.61
CA GLN A 605 -20.06 22.23 25.78
C GLN A 605 -18.77 21.96 25.03
N PHE A 606 -18.45 22.99 24.26
CA PHE A 606 -17.27 23.24 23.46
C PHE A 606 -15.97 23.32 24.29
N VAL A 607 -14.83 23.11 23.62
CA VAL A 607 -13.73 24.07 23.39
C VAL A 607 -12.34 23.38 23.39
N SER A 608 -11.52 23.87 22.45
CA SER A 608 -10.13 23.69 22.04
C SER A 608 -9.01 23.28 23.01
N PHE A 609 -7.90 22.79 22.42
CA PHE A 609 -6.57 22.57 23.02
C PHE A 609 -5.41 22.96 22.08
N GLU A 610 -4.21 23.19 22.66
CA GLU A 610 -2.89 23.36 22.01
C GLU A 610 -1.83 22.48 22.71
N ILE A 611 -0.94 21.76 21.99
CA ILE A 611 0.37 21.22 22.46
C ILE A 611 1.40 21.07 21.28
N TYR A 612 2.70 21.04 21.65
CA TYR A 612 4.00 21.01 20.91
C TYR A 612 4.59 19.61 20.53
N TYR A 613 5.56 19.57 19.58
CA TYR A 613 6.40 18.40 19.15
C TYR A 613 7.89 18.74 18.92
N TYR A 614 8.71 17.68 18.73
CA TYR A 614 10.16 17.64 18.43
C TYR A 614 10.48 16.97 17.06
N GLN A 615 11.70 17.23 16.59
CA GLN A 615 12.19 17.29 15.20
C GLN A 615 13.33 16.28 14.91
N GLU A 616 13.55 15.92 13.63
CA GLU A 616 14.88 15.62 13.10
C GLU A 616 15.19 16.55 11.90
N CYS A 617 16.40 17.10 11.92
CA CYS A 617 16.86 18.25 11.14
C CYS A 617 17.52 17.85 9.81
N ALA A 618 17.34 18.71 8.79
CA ALA A 618 18.02 18.69 7.48
C ALA A 618 19.53 19.05 7.57
N PRO A 619 20.26 19.10 6.43
CA PRO A 619 20.55 20.45 5.93
C PRO A 619 20.54 20.62 4.39
N TYR A 620 20.07 21.79 3.96
CA TYR A 620 20.49 22.48 2.71
C TYR A 620 21.87 23.14 2.92
N PRO A 621 22.62 23.46 1.85
CA PRO A 621 22.58 24.84 1.34
C PRO A 621 22.44 24.94 -0.20
N LEU A 622 21.51 25.76 -0.65
CA LEU A 622 21.49 26.38 -1.98
C LEU A 622 22.47 27.56 -1.96
N LEU A 623 23.46 27.52 -2.84
CA LEU A 623 24.36 28.64 -3.15
C LEU A 623 23.87 29.32 -4.44
N ASP A 624 23.83 30.64 -4.33
CA ASP A 624 23.55 31.67 -5.34
C ASP A 624 24.39 31.49 -6.63
N LEU A 625 23.73 31.51 -7.80
CA LEU A 625 24.28 32.03 -9.06
C LEU A 625 23.12 32.50 -9.96
N GLY A 626 23.15 33.78 -10.32
CA GLY A 626 22.14 34.47 -11.13
C GLY A 626 22.27 34.27 -12.66
N PHE A 627 21.85 35.32 -13.38
CA PHE A 627 21.55 35.48 -14.82
C PHE A 627 20.08 35.19 -15.15
N SER A 628 19.20 36.19 -15.30
CA SER A 628 19.10 37.28 -16.30
C SER A 628 18.49 36.84 -17.64
N ASP A 629 17.43 37.57 -18.00
CA ASP A 629 16.99 37.95 -19.34
C ASP A 629 16.38 36.91 -20.30
N SER A 630 15.06 37.07 -20.45
CA SER A 630 14.29 37.19 -21.70
C SER A 630 14.95 36.78 -23.03
N LYS A 631 14.26 35.93 -23.80
CA LYS A 631 13.67 36.33 -25.10
C LYS A 631 12.79 35.23 -25.71
N SER A 632 11.66 35.70 -26.23
CA SER A 632 10.72 35.09 -27.17
C SER A 632 11.32 34.75 -28.54
N LEU A 633 10.67 33.84 -29.28
CA LEU A 633 10.40 33.78 -30.74
C LEU A 633 10.09 32.30 -31.10
N SER A 634 8.84 31.92 -31.40
CA SER A 634 8.08 31.98 -32.67
C SER A 634 8.41 30.84 -33.65
N ASP A 635 7.36 30.06 -33.96
CA ASP A 635 6.92 29.50 -35.25
C ASP A 635 7.94 29.02 -36.29
N ASP A 636 7.85 27.75 -36.72
CA ASP A 636 7.18 27.42 -38.00
C ASP A 636 7.19 25.91 -38.33
N GLU A 637 6.19 25.56 -39.15
CA GLU A 637 5.73 24.26 -39.62
C GLU A 637 6.71 23.45 -40.49
N SER A 638 6.53 22.12 -40.56
CA SER A 638 5.97 21.43 -41.75
C SER A 638 6.40 19.96 -41.90
N ASP A 639 5.37 19.13 -42.00
CA ASP A 639 5.13 18.07 -43.01
C ASP A 639 5.81 16.69 -43.05
N LEU A 640 4.91 15.71 -42.86
CA LEU A 640 4.55 14.59 -43.75
C LEU A 640 5.40 13.30 -43.78
N GLY A 641 4.69 12.19 -43.56
CA GLY A 641 5.17 10.83 -43.84
C GLY A 641 4.15 9.73 -43.47
N LEU A 642 3.05 9.68 -44.21
CA LEU A 642 1.93 8.71 -44.11
C LEU A 642 2.32 7.23 -44.33
N GLY A 643 1.58 6.35 -43.67
CA GLY A 643 1.29 4.97 -44.10
C GLY A 643 0.85 4.10 -42.92
N GLY A 644 -0.32 3.49 -42.83
CA GLY A 644 -1.43 3.35 -43.75
C GLY A 644 -2.16 2.02 -43.48
N ILE A 645 -3.41 2.12 -42.98
CA ILE A 645 -4.61 1.44 -43.53
C ILE A 645 -5.07 0.05 -42.99
N ARG A 646 -6.42 0.01 -42.79
CA ARG A 646 -7.45 -1.08 -42.84
C ARG A 646 -7.77 -1.82 -41.54
N LEU A 647 -8.90 -1.55 -40.86
CA LEU A 647 -10.35 -1.74 -41.17
C LEU A 647 -10.88 -3.13 -40.77
N ALA A 648 -11.87 -3.10 -39.86
CA ALA A 648 -12.76 -4.18 -39.40
C ALA A 648 -13.66 -4.73 -40.53
N PRO A 649 -14.46 -5.82 -40.33
CA PRO A 649 -15.85 -5.62 -39.87
C PRO A 649 -16.57 -6.81 -39.17
N CYS A 650 -17.85 -6.55 -38.80
CA CYS A 650 -19.04 -7.45 -38.67
C CYS A 650 -19.58 -7.73 -37.22
N SER A 651 -20.86 -7.53 -36.82
CA SER A 651 -22.10 -7.05 -37.48
C SER A 651 -23.29 -6.84 -36.47
N MET A 652 -24.17 -5.83 -36.74
CA MET A 652 -25.68 -5.80 -36.77
C MET A 652 -26.57 -6.13 -35.53
N LEU A 653 -27.81 -5.63 -35.32
CA LEU A 653 -28.81 -4.78 -36.03
C LEU A 653 -30.00 -4.46 -35.07
N LEU A 654 -30.61 -3.26 -35.11
CA LEU A 654 -32.02 -3.04 -35.54
C LEU A 654 -32.39 -1.52 -35.54
N PHE A 655 -33.05 -1.09 -36.61
CA PHE A 655 -33.52 0.28 -36.93
C PHE A 655 -34.95 0.55 -36.44
N ILE A 656 -35.31 1.85 -36.35
CA ILE A 656 -36.52 2.55 -36.88
C ILE A 656 -36.21 4.07 -36.71
N ASP A 657 -35.80 4.82 -37.72
CA ASP A 657 -36.51 5.46 -38.86
C ASP A 657 -37.15 6.84 -38.58
N ASN A 658 -36.58 7.84 -39.29
CA ASN A 658 -37.17 9.07 -39.86
C ASN A 658 -37.32 10.37 -39.02
N ALA A 659 -36.31 11.26 -39.14
CA ALA A 659 -36.47 12.57 -39.80
C ALA A 659 -35.09 13.23 -40.10
N PRO A 660 -34.89 13.96 -41.24
CA PRO A 660 -33.56 14.35 -41.73
C PRO A 660 -33.25 15.87 -41.67
N LEU A 661 -31.94 16.17 -41.63
CA LEU A 661 -31.21 17.36 -42.16
C LEU A 661 -31.59 18.73 -41.56
N ASP A 662 -30.73 19.64 -41.14
CA ASP A 662 -29.27 19.81 -41.14
C ASP A 662 -29.01 21.06 -40.28
N PHE A 663 -27.99 21.07 -39.41
CA PHE A 663 -27.00 22.15 -39.32
C PHE A 663 -25.95 21.84 -38.24
N LEU A 664 -24.68 21.96 -38.66
CA LEU A 664 -23.44 22.12 -37.89
C LEU A 664 -22.75 20.88 -37.32
N ARG A 665 -21.72 20.47 -38.07
CA ARG A 665 -20.51 19.77 -37.61
C ARG A 665 -19.93 20.45 -36.37
N GLU A 666 -19.78 19.68 -35.29
CA GLU A 666 -18.72 19.83 -34.30
C GLU A 666 -17.93 18.50 -34.18
N PRO A 667 -16.62 18.53 -33.86
CA PRO A 667 -15.76 17.34 -33.87
C PRO A 667 -16.09 16.38 -32.71
N PRO A 668 -15.71 15.10 -32.78
CA PRO A 668 -16.12 14.09 -31.78
C PRO A 668 -15.49 14.39 -30.41
N MET A 669 -16.33 14.74 -29.44
CA MET A 669 -15.95 14.97 -28.05
C MET A 669 -15.57 13.66 -27.33
N TYR A 670 -14.44 13.71 -26.62
CA TYR A 670 -13.93 12.70 -25.69
C TYR A 670 -14.88 12.52 -24.47
N TYR A 671 -15.74 11.50 -24.46
CA TYR A 671 -16.77 11.35 -23.39
C TYR A 671 -16.54 10.26 -22.32
N ASN A 672 -15.35 9.64 -22.22
CA ASN A 672 -15.20 8.45 -21.34
C ASN A 672 -14.50 8.65 -19.97
N ASN A 673 -14.02 9.85 -19.63
CA ASN A 673 -13.35 10.12 -18.32
C ASN A 673 -14.19 10.97 -17.33
N TYR A 674 -15.42 11.30 -17.66
CA TYR A 674 -16.19 12.32 -16.93
C TYR A 674 -16.86 11.85 -15.64
N LEU A 675 -17.27 10.58 -15.55
CA LEU A 675 -18.11 10.11 -14.43
C LEU A 675 -17.43 10.19 -13.04
N PRO A 676 -16.18 9.74 -12.83
CA PRO A 676 -15.50 9.88 -11.54
C PRO A 676 -15.28 11.34 -11.13
N VAL A 677 -15.05 12.22 -12.11
CA VAL A 677 -14.83 13.66 -11.89
C VAL A 677 -16.11 14.31 -11.38
N PHE A 678 -17.25 14.04 -12.03
CA PHE A 678 -18.56 14.52 -11.58
C PHE A 678 -18.93 13.98 -10.18
N GLN A 679 -18.64 12.69 -9.91
CA GLN A 679 -18.87 12.10 -8.60
C GLN A 679 -18.02 12.77 -7.52
N MET A 680 -16.71 12.93 -7.74
CA MET A 680 -15.83 13.61 -6.79
C MET A 680 -16.27 15.05 -6.57
N PHE A 681 -16.61 15.78 -7.63
CA PHE A 681 -17.12 17.15 -7.52
C PHE A 681 -18.39 17.23 -6.66
N SER A 682 -19.36 16.34 -6.91
CA SER A 682 -20.60 16.26 -6.10
C SER A 682 -20.29 15.93 -4.64
N SER A 683 -19.40 14.97 -4.38
CA SER A 683 -18.96 14.59 -3.03
C SER A 683 -18.29 15.72 -2.28
N LEU A 684 -17.40 16.47 -2.95
CA LEU A 684 -16.75 17.64 -2.37
C LEU A 684 -17.74 18.77 -2.11
N LYS A 685 -18.76 18.97 -2.96
CA LYS A 685 -19.87 19.90 -2.70
C LYS A 685 -20.68 19.49 -1.47
N LYS A 686 -20.99 18.21 -1.29
CA LYS A 686 -21.66 17.70 -0.08
C LYS A 686 -20.84 18.04 1.16
N ILE A 687 -19.55 17.72 1.18
CA ILE A 687 -18.66 18.05 2.31
C ILE A 687 -18.55 19.57 2.51
N ALA A 688 -18.41 20.35 1.44
CA ALA A 688 -18.32 21.81 1.49
C ALA A 688 -19.61 22.50 1.98
N SER A 689 -20.76 21.84 1.91
CA SER A 689 -22.01 22.39 2.46
C SER A 689 -22.11 22.31 3.98
N LEU A 690 -21.21 21.58 4.65
CA LEU A 690 -21.16 21.51 6.11
C LEU A 690 -20.73 22.86 6.73
N PRO A 691 -20.97 23.06 8.04
CA PRO A 691 -20.53 24.26 8.75
C PRO A 691 -19.03 24.53 8.62
N ASP A 692 -18.67 25.80 8.50
CA ASP A 692 -17.29 26.27 8.27
C ASP A 692 -16.30 25.88 9.37
N ASP A 693 -16.78 25.75 10.61
CA ASP A 693 -16.03 25.30 11.79
C ASP A 693 -15.86 23.77 11.86
N THR A 694 -16.41 23.03 10.89
CA THR A 694 -16.23 21.57 10.82
C THR A 694 -14.75 21.21 10.68
N SER A 695 -14.24 20.41 11.62
CA SER A 695 -12.90 19.82 11.59
C SER A 695 -12.85 18.63 10.63
N VAL A 696 -11.91 18.67 9.69
CA VAL A 696 -11.73 17.65 8.64
C VAL A 696 -10.56 16.74 8.99
N TYR A 697 -10.86 15.46 9.18
CA TYR A 697 -9.91 14.39 9.43
C TYR A 697 -9.78 13.51 8.18
N CYS A 698 -8.69 13.71 7.44
CA CYS A 698 -8.47 13.06 6.16
C CYS A 698 -7.57 11.83 6.24
N GLY A 699 -7.53 11.11 5.11
CA GLY A 699 -6.89 9.82 4.94
C GLY A 699 -5.36 9.84 5.00
N HIS A 700 -4.71 10.94 4.63
CA HIS A 700 -3.26 10.94 4.59
C HIS A 700 -2.71 12.32 4.95
N GLU A 701 -1.55 12.33 5.59
CA GLU A 701 -0.81 13.56 5.89
C GLU A 701 0.05 13.95 4.69
N TYR A 702 -0.59 14.56 3.69
CA TYR A 702 0.05 15.07 2.48
C TYR A 702 0.10 16.60 2.44
N THR A 703 -0.30 17.28 3.52
CA THR A 703 -0.60 18.72 3.51
C THR A 703 0.58 19.57 3.03
N LEU A 704 1.82 19.23 3.39
CA LEU A 704 3.02 19.96 2.92
C LEU A 704 3.32 19.77 1.43
N SER A 705 3.08 18.58 0.89
CA SER A 705 3.21 18.35 -0.56
C SER A 705 2.06 19.02 -1.31
N ASN A 706 0.86 18.96 -0.74
CA ASN A 706 -0.33 19.58 -1.30
C ASN A 706 -0.23 21.11 -1.32
N SER A 707 0.35 21.72 -0.29
CA SER A 707 0.55 23.17 -0.25
C SER A 707 1.50 23.66 -1.35
N LYS A 708 2.54 22.89 -1.68
CA LYS A 708 3.45 23.22 -2.79
C LYS A 708 2.72 23.23 -4.14
N PHE A 709 1.89 22.22 -4.39
CA PHE A 709 1.06 22.20 -5.60
C PHE A 709 0.06 23.35 -5.62
N ALA A 710 -0.70 23.54 -4.54
CA ALA A 710 -1.70 24.59 -4.47
C ALA A 710 -1.06 25.97 -4.74
N LEU A 711 0.11 26.25 -4.16
CA LEU A 711 0.85 27.48 -4.41
C LEU A 711 1.37 27.62 -5.85
N SER A 712 1.64 26.51 -6.53
CA SER A 712 2.09 26.55 -7.93
C SER A 712 0.99 26.97 -8.91
N ILE A 713 -0.28 26.79 -8.54
CA ILE A 713 -1.44 27.08 -9.40
C ILE A 713 -2.32 28.25 -8.89
N GLU A 714 -2.12 28.69 -7.65
CA GLU A 714 -2.81 29.86 -7.06
C GLU A 714 -1.83 30.72 -6.21
N PRO A 715 -0.72 31.21 -6.79
CA PRO A 715 0.32 31.94 -6.05
C PRO A 715 -0.11 33.32 -5.53
N GLY A 716 -1.27 33.86 -5.93
CA GLY A 716 -1.85 35.12 -5.46
C GLY A 716 -2.73 34.98 -4.22
N ASN A 717 -3.06 33.74 -3.81
CA ASN A 717 -3.91 33.49 -2.66
C ASN A 717 -3.14 33.67 -1.34
N GLU A 718 -3.30 34.84 -0.70
CA GLU A 718 -2.65 35.17 0.58
C GLU A 718 -3.04 34.23 1.73
N ALA A 719 -4.28 33.73 1.74
CA ALA A 719 -4.72 32.75 2.74
C ALA A 719 -3.97 31.42 2.57
N LEU A 720 -3.76 30.99 1.32
CA LEU A 720 -2.99 29.81 0.98
C LEU A 720 -1.50 29.97 1.31
N LYS A 721 -0.89 31.13 1.03
CA LYS A 721 0.50 31.43 1.44
C LYS A 721 0.68 31.33 2.94
N SER A 722 -0.20 32.00 3.69
CA SER A 722 -0.19 31.97 5.15
C SER A 722 -0.37 30.54 5.67
N TYR A 723 -1.31 29.79 5.08
CA TYR A 723 -1.53 28.41 5.48
C TYR A 723 -0.35 27.49 5.15
N ALA A 724 0.24 27.60 3.96
CA ALA A 724 1.40 26.84 3.55
C ALA A 724 2.63 27.13 4.43
N ALA A 725 2.83 28.40 4.82
CA ALA A 725 3.88 28.78 5.76
C ALA A 725 3.64 28.17 7.16
N HIS A 726 2.40 28.18 7.64
CA HIS A 726 2.02 27.54 8.88
C HIS A 726 2.22 26.01 8.83
N VAL A 727 1.82 25.35 7.74
CA VAL A 727 2.05 23.93 7.50
C VAL A 727 3.54 23.60 7.51
N ALA A 728 4.37 24.36 6.79
CA ALA A 728 5.82 24.18 6.80
C ALA A 728 6.41 24.35 8.21
N HIS A 729 5.93 25.34 8.97
CA HIS A 729 6.34 25.56 10.35
C HIS A 729 5.99 24.37 11.26
N LEU A 730 4.77 23.85 11.17
CA LEU A 730 4.33 22.67 11.92
C LEU A 730 5.17 21.45 11.55
N ARG A 731 5.36 21.18 10.26
CA ARG A 731 6.14 20.02 9.79
C ARG A 731 7.62 20.09 10.17
N ASN A 732 8.23 21.27 10.14
CA ASN A 732 9.61 21.46 10.61
C ASN A 732 9.78 21.15 12.11
N LYS A 733 8.70 21.24 12.91
CA LYS A 733 8.66 20.87 14.33
C LYS A 733 8.19 19.44 14.58
N GLY A 734 7.96 18.65 13.53
CA GLY A 734 7.39 17.30 13.66
C GLY A 734 5.91 17.29 14.09
N LEU A 735 5.20 18.42 13.99
CA LEU A 735 3.79 18.54 14.36
C LEU A 735 2.85 17.99 13.26
N PRO A 736 1.69 17.43 13.61
CA PRO A 736 0.63 17.13 12.64
C PRO A 736 0.05 18.44 12.09
N THR A 737 -0.44 18.40 10.85
CA THR A 737 -1.11 19.54 10.21
C THR A 737 -2.61 19.32 10.02
N ILE A 738 -3.06 18.12 10.43
CA ILE A 738 -4.46 17.73 10.54
C ILE A 738 -4.89 17.67 12.03
N PRO A 739 -6.19 17.87 12.35
CA PRO A 739 -7.26 18.24 11.42
C PRO A 739 -7.10 19.65 10.86
N THR A 740 -7.63 19.85 9.66
CA THR A 740 -7.88 21.20 9.10
C THR A 740 -9.32 21.60 9.39
N THR A 741 -9.72 22.83 9.05
CA THR A 741 -11.14 23.25 9.12
C THR A 741 -11.71 23.43 7.74
N LEU A 742 -13.01 23.17 7.57
CA LEU A 742 -13.66 23.31 6.28
C LEU A 742 -13.58 24.75 5.74
N LYS A 743 -13.68 25.76 6.63
CA LYS A 743 -13.42 27.16 6.28
C LYS A 743 -12.06 27.35 5.62
N LYS A 744 -11.02 26.75 6.18
CA LYS A 744 -9.66 26.85 5.65
C LYS A 744 -9.53 26.13 4.31
N GLU A 745 -10.14 24.95 4.17
CA GLU A 745 -10.15 24.23 2.91
C GLU A 745 -10.92 24.98 1.81
N LYS A 746 -12.06 25.62 2.11
CA LYS A 746 -12.77 26.49 1.14
C LYS A 746 -11.92 27.68 0.66
N LEU A 747 -11.07 28.21 1.54
CA LEU A 747 -10.19 29.34 1.22
C LEU A 747 -8.93 28.93 0.47
N CYS A 748 -8.40 27.73 0.69
CA CYS A 748 -7.04 27.39 0.25
C CYS A 748 -6.95 26.12 -0.62
N ASN A 749 -7.93 25.23 -0.61
CA ASN A 749 -7.88 23.96 -1.33
C ASN A 749 -8.30 24.17 -2.80
N PRO A 750 -7.42 23.91 -3.77
CA PRO A 750 -7.75 24.11 -5.19
C PRO A 750 -8.99 23.33 -5.64
N PHE A 751 -9.25 22.16 -5.04
CA PHE A 751 -10.37 21.29 -5.40
C PHE A 751 -11.72 21.76 -4.84
N LEU A 752 -11.72 22.72 -3.89
CA LEU A 752 -12.93 23.44 -3.44
C LEU A 752 -13.05 24.83 -4.07
N ARG A 753 -12.11 25.19 -4.95
CA ARG A 753 -11.96 26.51 -5.58
C ARG A 753 -11.92 26.40 -7.11
N THR A 754 -12.67 25.46 -7.67
CA THR A 754 -12.78 25.23 -9.13
C THR A 754 -13.21 26.46 -9.91
N SER A 755 -13.86 27.43 -9.26
CA SER A 755 -14.29 28.71 -9.83
C SER A 755 -13.25 29.82 -9.72
N SER A 756 -12.07 29.56 -9.15
CA SER A 756 -11.00 30.57 -9.03
C SER A 756 -10.43 30.90 -10.41
N MET A 757 -10.51 32.18 -10.79
CA MET A 757 -9.96 32.67 -12.06
C MET A 757 -8.45 32.46 -12.14
N GLU A 758 -7.73 32.62 -11.03
CA GLU A 758 -6.28 32.43 -10.99
C GLU A 758 -5.89 30.97 -11.25
N ILE A 759 -6.61 30.02 -10.65
CA ILE A 759 -6.39 28.59 -10.90
C ILE A 759 -6.71 28.25 -12.36
N ARG A 760 -7.85 28.74 -12.87
CA ARG A 760 -8.26 28.49 -14.26
C ARG A 760 -7.26 29.05 -15.27
N GLN A 761 -6.75 30.26 -15.04
CA GLN A 761 -5.72 30.87 -15.88
C GLN A 761 -4.38 30.12 -15.80
N SER A 762 -3.92 29.79 -14.58
CA SER A 762 -2.65 29.08 -14.37
C SER A 762 -2.61 27.72 -15.04
N LEU A 763 -3.75 27.01 -15.06
CA LEU A 763 -3.89 25.70 -15.70
C LEU A 763 -4.45 25.75 -17.12
N LYS A 764 -4.66 26.94 -17.70
CA LYS A 764 -5.25 27.13 -19.04
C LYS A 764 -6.60 26.42 -19.22
N ILE A 765 -7.42 26.41 -18.17
CA ILE A 765 -8.77 25.85 -18.19
C ILE A 765 -9.68 26.84 -18.94
N PRO A 766 -10.41 26.41 -19.99
CA PRO A 766 -11.29 27.30 -20.74
C PRO A 766 -12.39 27.92 -19.86
N ASP A 767 -12.76 29.17 -20.13
CA ASP A 767 -13.86 29.84 -19.40
C ASP A 767 -15.21 29.16 -19.62
N THR A 768 -15.35 28.41 -20.72
CA THR A 768 -16.53 27.58 -21.03
C THR A 768 -16.60 26.30 -20.21
N ALA A 769 -15.50 25.89 -19.54
CA ALA A 769 -15.46 24.69 -18.74
C ALA A 769 -16.28 24.86 -17.45
N ASN A 770 -17.13 23.88 -17.16
CA ASN A 770 -17.88 23.84 -15.91
C ASN A 770 -16.97 23.49 -14.72
N ASP A 771 -17.46 23.65 -13.49
CA ASP A 771 -16.66 23.42 -12.29
C ASP A 771 -16.17 21.97 -12.11
N ALA A 772 -16.92 20.98 -12.61
CA ALA A 772 -16.47 19.59 -12.59
C ALA A 772 -15.33 19.36 -13.61
N GLU A 773 -15.43 19.94 -14.80
CA GLU A 773 -14.33 19.94 -15.78
C GLU A 773 -13.08 20.60 -15.24
N ALA A 774 -13.24 21.75 -14.58
CA ALA A 774 -12.15 22.43 -13.91
C ALA A 774 -11.52 21.55 -12.81
N LEU A 775 -12.34 20.83 -12.02
CA LEU A 775 -11.84 19.85 -11.05
C LEU A 775 -11.00 18.75 -11.71
N GLY A 776 -11.46 18.22 -12.85
CA GLY A 776 -10.73 17.22 -13.63
C GLY A 776 -9.36 17.71 -14.08
N ALA A 777 -9.30 18.95 -14.60
CA ALA A 777 -8.05 19.58 -15.01
C ALA A 777 -7.09 19.83 -13.82
N ILE A 778 -7.60 20.32 -12.68
CA ILE A 778 -6.81 20.49 -11.45
C ILE A 778 -6.27 19.14 -10.95
N ARG A 779 -7.09 18.07 -11.02
CA ARG A 779 -6.68 16.71 -10.65
C ARG A 779 -5.56 16.19 -11.54
N GLN A 780 -5.69 16.34 -12.86
CA GLN A 780 -4.67 15.96 -13.82
C GLN A 780 -3.36 16.73 -13.60
N ALA A 781 -3.45 18.04 -13.34
CA ALA A 781 -2.28 18.84 -13.01
C ALA A 781 -1.59 18.36 -11.72
N LYS A 782 -2.36 18.02 -10.68
CA LYS A 782 -1.80 17.47 -9.43
C LYS A 782 -1.19 16.09 -9.61
N ASP A 783 -1.73 15.25 -10.48
CA ASP A 783 -1.19 13.91 -10.73
C ASP A 783 0.15 13.94 -11.49
N ASN A 784 0.41 15.04 -12.20
CA ASN A 784 1.66 15.29 -12.94
C ASN A 784 2.67 16.19 -12.18
N PHE A 785 2.32 16.66 -10.98
CA PHE A 785 3.18 17.51 -10.13
C PHE A 785 3.90 16.68 -9.07
#